data_AF-R9AP20-F1
#
_entry.id   AF-R9AP20-F1
#
_cell.length_a   1.000
_cell.length_b   1.000
_cell.length_c   1.000
_cell.angle_alpha   90.00
_cell.angle_beta   90.00
_cell.angle_gamma   90.00
#
_symmetry.space_group_name_H-M   'P 1'
#
loop_
_entity.id
_entity.type
_entity.pdbx_description
1 polymer ?
#
loop_
_entity_poly.entity_id
_entity_poly.type
_entity_poly.pdbx_seq_one_letter_code
_entity_poly.pdbx_strand_id
1 'polypeptide(L)'
;MTVIDALSADPQFTDLVRILQRLKLVPAINKLEDLTIYAPTNDAIRSSKGAHSLADNLNERSREIIFYHILNYTASHDNSDSHFPQLHQTLLHPANVLGEPTYNPPPHSPWLPEPGDGKSLMGAGQHVRIGKSNDSQVCFGLRDVAVGGNYTGNCNDNGAATILSSKPKRVRNGVIYPIDTVIIPPADLATQIRSHPSLSMLADLMPSQAISNLEHDNAKGLTLFLPTNDAFKALDDAVYGYLHNQLYANPDLLSLMSGHIGRGDGVGWSTAWDSDKYFKTDLKTELQVDDFEVKLDDDTTSKINTIDILASNGVIHLIDSFVTPPRLLLLDSEKALVGLNATRFVDLFRSAHLSDKYLKDDQDNATLLVFRNDVFDGMREGSVDALSQHSDMANTLQYHIIPGNIRKDDVESGELIATELKTHMLDGHGQRVVVTKSERKDKPESTNKAGRGGGWSFNHASVLANEFNVGNKSIYFISSVLEPPKDIMSVAVSDLRLSTFVASVYAAEMGEYLKHVPATTLLIPTNNAFEELGYAMKYLLKGRAKSELTKLINYHVINDIVYLSDMTNGTYKTLLDTDIDLHIRDKGNATEKTVGSLRNEVGYSLNGEERKAVIKEGDILTSSGVIHIIDQVERPAEVDITLRKLLKGSNANTMLDLFQKSGLHWLLDGDIPPPEDYNNPYEKRNTSIGHPVKPYTVLTPNDDAFTHINLTHYYDDRAALEALVRMHILPAPPDYLEDRDPYSLVEQDNVPPTNGGHPLFIYDDMAYPSLLSYTEGGPSKYGDVAFKKTENDWTVGIKGARDVNGPEDFAIVLGFGRASPHFYNSSMSALDSNSNNKDSDQDDPHSMSIGGGIVVLDRVLIPYEPSWIYRWGWIVFTALAGTGLLGGGGYASFIAYQRRKAYRAGYESLEGEED
;
A
#
# COMPACT_ATOMS: atom_id res chain seq x y z
N MET A 1 -49.47 54.91 -58.44
CA MET A 1 -49.13 55.02 -57.01
C MET A 1 -47.98 54.06 -56.75
N THR A 2 -46.82 54.56 -56.32
CA THR A 2 -45.70 53.72 -55.87
C THR A 2 -45.96 53.19 -54.46
N VAL A 3 -45.06 52.32 -53.95
CA VAL A 3 -45.07 51.87 -52.54
C VAL A 3 -45.09 53.07 -51.58
N ILE A 4 -44.22 54.08 -51.80
CA ILE A 4 -44.16 55.25 -50.92
C ILE A 4 -45.45 56.07 -50.96
N ASP A 5 -46.03 56.27 -52.14
CA ASP A 5 -47.32 56.97 -52.26
C ASP A 5 -48.44 56.21 -51.50
N ALA A 6 -48.42 54.87 -51.60
CA ALA A 6 -49.43 54.01 -50.98
C ALA A 6 -49.30 53.90 -49.45
N LEU A 7 -48.08 53.98 -48.92
CA LEU A 7 -47.80 54.11 -47.49
C LEU A 7 -48.19 55.51 -46.99
N SER A 8 -47.90 56.56 -47.77
CA SER A 8 -48.20 57.96 -47.41
C SER A 8 -49.71 58.26 -47.40
N ALA A 9 -50.47 57.58 -48.26
CA ALA A 9 -51.93 57.71 -48.33
C ALA A 9 -52.68 56.97 -47.20
N ASP A 10 -51.99 56.15 -46.40
CA ASP A 10 -52.58 55.27 -45.41
C ASP A 10 -52.21 55.71 -43.99
N PRO A 11 -53.18 56.12 -43.14
CA PRO A 11 -52.90 56.71 -41.85
C PRO A 11 -52.18 55.75 -40.89
N GLN A 12 -52.23 54.43 -41.13
CA GLN A 12 -51.57 53.44 -40.28
C GLN A 12 -50.03 53.39 -40.43
N PHE A 13 -49.45 54.04 -41.45
CA PHE A 13 -48.01 54.01 -41.75
C PHE A 13 -47.31 55.37 -41.64
N THR A 14 -47.96 56.38 -41.04
CA THR A 14 -47.41 57.74 -40.92
C THR A 14 -46.04 57.79 -40.25
N ASP A 15 -45.79 56.95 -39.24
CA ASP A 15 -44.51 56.89 -38.53
C ASP A 15 -43.43 56.20 -39.38
N LEU A 16 -43.78 55.13 -40.10
CA LEU A 16 -42.88 54.47 -41.06
C LEU A 16 -42.45 55.43 -42.18
N VAL A 17 -43.39 56.18 -42.77
CA VAL A 17 -43.10 57.16 -43.81
C VAL A 17 -42.15 58.24 -43.29
N ARG A 18 -42.36 58.72 -42.05
CA ARG A 18 -41.46 59.69 -41.41
C ARG A 18 -40.05 59.11 -41.24
N ILE A 19 -39.92 57.83 -40.87
CA ILE A 19 -38.62 57.14 -40.76
C ILE A 19 -37.96 57.05 -42.15
N LEU A 20 -38.67 56.58 -43.19
CA LEU A 20 -38.14 56.46 -44.54
C LEU A 20 -37.66 57.81 -45.11
N GLN A 21 -38.37 58.90 -44.81
CA GLN A 21 -37.98 60.27 -45.16
C GLN A 21 -36.71 60.70 -44.42
N ARG A 22 -36.63 60.46 -43.11
CA ARG A 22 -35.43 60.77 -42.30
C ARG A 22 -34.19 60.02 -42.77
N LEU A 23 -34.36 58.75 -43.14
CA LEU A 23 -33.28 57.91 -43.65
C LEU A 23 -32.91 58.19 -45.12
N LYS A 24 -33.62 59.10 -45.79
CA LYS A 24 -33.47 59.44 -47.21
C LYS A 24 -33.65 58.26 -48.17
N LEU A 25 -34.44 57.27 -47.77
CA LEU A 25 -34.67 56.04 -48.56
C LEU A 25 -35.81 56.18 -49.60
N VAL A 26 -36.62 57.24 -49.52
CA VAL A 26 -37.77 57.45 -50.42
C VAL A 26 -37.38 57.38 -51.91
N PRO A 27 -36.34 58.09 -52.40
CA PRO A 27 -35.95 57.99 -53.82
C PRO A 27 -35.41 56.62 -54.20
N ALA A 28 -34.73 55.92 -53.27
CA ALA A 28 -34.16 54.60 -53.51
C ALA A 28 -35.27 53.53 -53.65
N ILE A 29 -36.22 53.51 -52.71
CA ILE A 29 -37.34 52.55 -52.72
C ILE A 29 -38.25 52.78 -53.93
N ASN A 30 -38.46 54.02 -54.36
CA ASN A 30 -39.26 54.32 -55.56
C ASN A 30 -38.59 53.86 -56.87
N LYS A 31 -37.27 53.65 -56.88
CA LYS A 31 -36.53 53.14 -58.06
C LYS A 31 -36.54 51.62 -58.16
N LEU A 32 -36.84 50.91 -57.07
CA LEU A 32 -36.95 49.46 -57.07
C LEU A 32 -38.18 49.05 -57.88
N GLU A 33 -38.01 48.02 -58.71
CA GLU A 33 -39.08 47.35 -59.43
C GLU A 33 -39.44 46.05 -58.68
N ASP A 34 -40.73 45.72 -58.64
CA ASP A 34 -41.26 44.48 -58.05
C ASP A 34 -40.83 44.16 -56.61
N LEU A 35 -40.98 45.08 -55.65
CA LEU A 35 -40.59 44.83 -54.24
C LEU A 35 -41.72 44.30 -53.33
N THR A 36 -41.39 43.62 -52.24
CA THR A 36 -42.32 43.38 -51.12
C THR A 36 -41.84 44.14 -49.90
N ILE A 37 -42.72 44.93 -49.28
CA ILE A 37 -42.44 45.58 -47.99
C ILE A 37 -43.39 45.05 -46.91
N TYR A 38 -42.82 44.49 -45.85
CA TYR A 38 -43.52 44.16 -44.62
C TYR A 38 -43.53 45.40 -43.73
N ALA A 39 -44.57 46.21 -43.86
CA ALA A 39 -44.64 47.54 -43.29
C ALA A 39 -45.17 47.49 -41.84
N PRO A 40 -44.36 47.84 -40.82
CA PRO A 40 -44.84 47.94 -39.46
C PRO A 40 -45.85 49.08 -39.32
N THR A 41 -46.98 48.81 -38.67
CA THR A 41 -47.97 49.85 -38.36
C THR A 41 -47.43 50.86 -37.35
N ASN A 42 -48.08 52.02 -37.21
CA ASN A 42 -47.73 53.02 -36.20
C ASN A 42 -47.68 52.41 -34.79
N ASP A 43 -48.63 51.52 -34.46
CA ASP A 43 -48.69 50.86 -33.17
C ASP A 43 -47.50 49.91 -32.98
N ALA A 44 -47.13 49.15 -34.01
CA ALA A 44 -45.94 48.30 -34.03
C ALA A 44 -44.65 49.10 -33.75
N ILE A 45 -44.51 50.27 -34.39
CA ILE A 45 -43.33 51.13 -34.24
C ILE A 45 -43.27 51.73 -32.84
N ARG A 46 -44.40 52.17 -32.29
CA ARG A 46 -44.49 52.80 -30.97
C ARG A 46 -44.34 51.80 -29.82
N SER A 47 -44.78 50.56 -30.02
CA SER A 47 -44.69 49.49 -29.03
C SER A 47 -43.34 48.75 -29.06
N SER A 48 -42.59 48.85 -30.15
CA SER A 48 -41.29 48.19 -30.30
C SER A 48 -40.30 48.65 -29.24
N LYS A 49 -39.67 47.70 -28.54
CA LYS A 49 -38.51 47.95 -27.67
C LYS A 49 -37.33 48.61 -28.42
N GLY A 50 -37.33 48.56 -29.77
CA GLY A 50 -36.37 49.21 -30.65
C GLY A 50 -36.75 50.63 -31.11
N ALA A 51 -37.86 51.20 -30.62
CA ALA A 51 -38.34 52.53 -31.04
C ALA A 51 -37.30 53.65 -30.87
N HIS A 52 -36.42 53.55 -29.85
CA HIS A 52 -35.30 54.48 -29.67
C HIS A 52 -34.24 54.38 -30.78
N SER A 53 -34.00 53.18 -31.33
CA SER A 53 -33.06 52.97 -32.45
C SER A 53 -33.58 53.54 -33.78
N LEU A 54 -34.90 53.71 -33.92
CA LEU A 54 -35.59 54.23 -35.11
C LEU A 54 -35.78 55.77 -35.10
N ALA A 55 -35.38 56.44 -34.01
CA ALA A 55 -35.61 57.87 -33.80
C ALA A 55 -34.50 58.78 -34.36
N ASP A 56 -33.30 58.24 -34.62
CA ASP A 56 -32.10 58.97 -35.00
C ASP A 56 -31.92 59.04 -36.53
N ASN A 57 -31.52 60.20 -37.05
CA ASN A 57 -31.39 60.51 -38.48
C ASN A 57 -30.04 60.11 -39.09
N LEU A 58 -29.12 59.54 -38.31
CA LEU A 58 -27.76 59.18 -38.74
C LEU A 58 -27.40 57.68 -38.60
N ASN A 59 -28.23 56.85 -37.94
CA ASN A 59 -27.83 55.47 -37.62
C ASN A 59 -28.04 54.45 -38.76
N GLU A 60 -26.98 53.73 -39.11
CA GLU A 60 -26.96 52.55 -39.99
C GLU A 60 -27.98 51.49 -39.53
N ARG A 61 -28.10 51.27 -38.22
CA ARG A 61 -29.01 50.30 -37.61
C ARG A 61 -30.49 50.49 -38.00
N SER A 62 -30.94 51.74 -38.13
CA SER A 62 -32.29 52.03 -38.61
C SER A 62 -32.50 51.59 -40.06
N ARG A 63 -31.49 51.79 -40.91
CA ARG A 63 -31.52 51.35 -42.30
C ARG A 63 -31.50 49.83 -42.39
N GLU A 64 -30.67 49.18 -41.57
CA GLU A 64 -30.62 47.71 -41.54
C GLU A 64 -31.97 47.10 -41.20
N ILE A 65 -32.64 47.64 -40.17
CA ILE A 65 -34.00 47.22 -39.81
C ILE A 65 -34.94 47.41 -40.99
N ILE A 66 -34.94 48.57 -41.66
CA ILE A 66 -35.82 48.81 -42.81
C ILE A 66 -35.53 47.84 -43.96
N PHE A 67 -34.27 47.63 -44.33
CA PHE A 67 -33.90 46.72 -45.41
C PHE A 67 -34.23 45.26 -45.09
N TYR A 68 -34.19 44.89 -43.80
CA TYR A 68 -34.61 43.56 -43.35
C TYR A 68 -36.11 43.30 -43.56
N HIS A 69 -36.93 44.35 -43.68
CA HIS A 69 -38.37 44.24 -43.95
C HIS A 69 -38.71 44.31 -45.45
N ILE A 70 -37.72 44.37 -46.34
CA ILE A 70 -37.94 44.51 -47.78
C ILE A 70 -37.35 43.32 -48.52
N LEU A 71 -38.12 42.76 -49.46
CA LEU A 71 -37.67 41.78 -50.45
C LEU A 71 -37.61 42.43 -51.84
N ASN A 72 -36.69 41.96 -52.67
CA ASN A 72 -36.47 42.47 -54.04
C ASN A 72 -37.32 41.76 -55.12
N TYR A 73 -38.40 41.09 -54.71
CA TYR A 73 -39.42 40.49 -55.57
C TYR A 73 -40.79 40.60 -54.89
N THR A 74 -41.88 40.45 -55.64
CA THR A 74 -43.22 40.42 -55.07
C THR A 74 -43.57 39.04 -54.53
N ALA A 75 -43.54 38.87 -53.21
CA ALA A 75 -43.95 37.65 -52.52
C ALA A 75 -45.49 37.49 -52.45
N SER A 76 -45.97 36.27 -52.69
CA SER A 76 -47.35 35.84 -52.41
C SER A 76 -47.35 34.83 -51.27
N HIS A 77 -48.38 34.85 -50.44
CA HIS A 77 -48.53 33.93 -49.29
C HIS A 77 -49.79 33.04 -49.40
N ASP A 78 -50.25 32.80 -50.63
CA ASP A 78 -51.43 31.98 -50.91
C ASP A 78 -51.32 30.55 -50.34
N ASN A 79 -52.48 29.95 -50.06
CA ASN A 79 -52.61 28.68 -49.33
C ASN A 79 -52.17 27.41 -50.08
N SER A 80 -51.57 27.51 -51.27
CA SER A 80 -51.21 26.36 -52.10
C SER A 80 -49.81 25.79 -51.84
N ASP A 81 -48.93 26.52 -51.17
CA ASP A 81 -47.56 26.05 -50.91
C ASP A 81 -47.50 25.17 -49.66
N SER A 82 -47.14 23.90 -49.87
CA SER A 82 -47.04 22.87 -48.84
C SER A 82 -45.75 22.92 -48.01
N HIS A 83 -44.92 23.96 -48.15
CA HIS A 83 -43.56 24.02 -47.60
C HIS A 83 -43.34 25.30 -46.77
N PHE A 84 -44.22 25.60 -45.81
CA PHE A 84 -43.94 26.61 -44.78
C PHE A 84 -43.22 25.93 -43.59
N PRO A 85 -42.24 26.60 -42.96
CA PRO A 85 -41.73 27.93 -43.24
C PRO A 85 -40.76 28.00 -44.44
N GLN A 86 -40.75 29.14 -45.14
CA GLN A 86 -39.83 29.44 -46.24
C GLN A 86 -38.79 30.48 -45.81
N LEU A 87 -37.56 30.32 -46.29
CA LEU A 87 -36.47 31.27 -46.06
C LEU A 87 -36.37 32.22 -47.26
N HIS A 88 -36.44 33.52 -47.01
CA HIS A 88 -36.43 34.55 -48.05
C HIS A 88 -35.26 35.51 -47.85
N GLN A 89 -34.49 35.77 -48.90
CA GLN A 89 -33.43 36.79 -48.84
C GLN A 89 -34.04 38.19 -48.81
N THR A 90 -33.62 39.00 -47.84
CA THR A 90 -34.01 40.41 -47.70
C THR A 90 -33.04 41.33 -48.44
N LEU A 91 -33.38 42.63 -48.53
CA LEU A 91 -32.47 43.66 -49.01
C LEU A 91 -31.38 44.05 -48.00
N LEU A 92 -31.39 43.48 -46.78
CA LEU A 92 -30.33 43.73 -45.81
C LEU A 92 -29.07 42.97 -46.23
N HIS A 93 -27.98 43.70 -46.42
CA HIS A 93 -26.63 43.15 -46.53
C HIS A 93 -25.82 43.63 -45.32
N PRO A 94 -25.65 42.82 -44.26
CA PRO A 94 -24.99 43.25 -43.03
C PRO A 94 -23.54 43.66 -43.29
N ALA A 95 -23.20 44.91 -42.93
CA ALA A 95 -21.86 45.44 -43.01
C ALA A 95 -21.47 46.00 -41.63
N ASN A 96 -20.26 45.67 -41.17
CA ASN A 96 -19.74 46.32 -39.97
C ASN A 96 -19.33 47.75 -40.33
N VAL A 97 -19.93 48.70 -39.63
CA VAL A 97 -19.56 50.11 -39.42
C VAL A 97 -18.64 50.69 -40.50
N LEU A 98 -19.13 51.68 -41.25
CA LEU A 98 -18.34 52.50 -42.17
C LEU A 98 -16.90 52.68 -41.68
N GLY A 99 -15.96 52.09 -42.41
CA GLY A 99 -14.57 52.53 -42.33
C GLY A 99 -14.49 54.03 -42.60
N GLU A 100 -13.42 54.68 -42.15
CA GLU A 100 -13.18 56.10 -42.39
C GLU A 100 -13.54 56.46 -43.84
N PRO A 101 -14.29 57.57 -44.07
CA PRO A 101 -14.79 57.92 -45.38
C PRO A 101 -13.64 57.91 -46.39
N THR A 102 -13.69 56.96 -47.31
CA THR A 102 -12.66 56.86 -48.35
C THR A 102 -12.82 58.04 -49.30
N TYR A 103 -11.70 58.60 -49.76
CA TYR A 103 -11.71 59.70 -50.75
C TYR A 103 -12.31 59.28 -52.11
N ASN A 104 -12.45 57.97 -52.35
CA ASN A 104 -13.08 57.45 -53.55
C ASN A 104 -14.59 57.34 -53.35
N PRO A 105 -15.41 57.91 -54.26
CA PRO A 105 -16.86 57.70 -54.21
C PRO A 105 -17.17 56.19 -54.31
N PRO A 106 -18.17 55.69 -53.56
CA PRO A 106 -18.55 54.29 -53.61
C PRO A 106 -18.93 53.89 -55.05
N PRO A 107 -18.65 52.63 -55.46
CA PRO A 107 -18.85 52.17 -56.83
C PRO A 107 -20.31 52.25 -57.31
N HIS A 108 -21.26 52.26 -56.38
CA HIS A 108 -22.70 52.36 -56.59
C HIS A 108 -23.36 53.31 -55.57
N SER A 109 -24.68 53.48 -55.67
CA SER A 109 -25.44 54.42 -54.84
C SER A 109 -25.32 54.05 -53.34
N PRO A 110 -24.85 54.94 -52.45
CA PRO A 110 -24.61 54.64 -51.04
C PRO A 110 -25.90 54.40 -50.22
N TRP A 111 -27.06 54.49 -50.87
CA TRP A 111 -28.38 54.44 -50.24
C TRP A 111 -29.10 53.11 -50.45
N LEU A 112 -28.62 52.23 -51.35
CA LEU A 112 -29.21 50.92 -51.59
C LEU A 112 -28.11 49.86 -51.51
N PRO A 113 -28.21 48.87 -50.61
CA PRO A 113 -27.25 47.79 -50.55
C PRO A 113 -27.36 46.91 -51.81
N GLU A 114 -26.21 46.50 -52.35
CA GLU A 114 -26.11 45.57 -53.48
C GLU A 114 -25.44 44.24 -53.05
N PRO A 115 -25.68 43.13 -53.77
CA PRO A 115 -24.96 41.88 -53.56
C PRO A 115 -23.44 42.11 -53.57
N GLY A 116 -22.75 41.64 -52.53
CA GLY A 116 -21.33 41.92 -52.29
C GLY A 116 -21.03 42.96 -51.21
N ASP A 117 -22.00 43.82 -50.84
CA ASP A 117 -21.82 44.82 -49.78
C ASP A 117 -21.77 44.19 -48.37
N GLY A 118 -22.41 43.02 -48.21
CA GLY A 118 -22.60 42.33 -46.93
C GLY A 118 -21.35 41.58 -46.45
N LYS A 119 -20.29 42.31 -46.09
CA LYS A 119 -18.99 41.71 -45.71
C LYS A 119 -19.09 40.65 -44.61
N SER A 120 -20.03 40.77 -43.67
CA SER A 120 -20.20 39.83 -42.56
C SER A 120 -20.76 38.46 -43.01
N LEU A 121 -21.53 38.43 -44.10
CA LEU A 121 -22.09 37.21 -44.70
C LEU A 121 -21.42 36.85 -46.04
N MET A 122 -20.15 37.25 -46.22
CA MET A 122 -19.38 37.02 -47.46
C MET A 122 -20.07 37.53 -48.73
N GLY A 123 -20.77 38.67 -48.64
CA GLY A 123 -21.46 39.32 -49.75
C GLY A 123 -22.93 38.88 -49.92
N ALA A 124 -23.37 37.84 -49.22
CA ALA A 124 -24.77 37.40 -49.23
C ALA A 124 -25.70 38.41 -48.52
N GLY A 125 -26.98 38.41 -48.92
CA GLY A 125 -28.03 39.11 -48.18
C GLY A 125 -28.45 38.32 -46.95
N GLN A 126 -28.93 39.03 -45.94
CA GLN A 126 -29.54 38.42 -44.76
C GLN A 126 -30.90 37.84 -45.13
N HIS A 127 -31.24 36.70 -44.52
CA HIS A 127 -32.50 36.03 -44.74
C HIS A 127 -33.51 36.32 -43.64
N VAL A 128 -34.79 36.22 -43.97
CA VAL A 128 -35.90 36.24 -43.03
C VAL A 128 -36.75 35.00 -43.27
N ARG A 129 -37.23 34.38 -42.20
CA ARG A 129 -38.10 33.21 -42.28
C ARG A 129 -39.56 33.65 -42.24
N ILE A 130 -40.35 33.18 -43.19
CA ILE A 130 -41.80 33.41 -43.27
C ILE A 130 -42.52 32.07 -43.12
N GLY A 131 -43.44 31.99 -42.16
CA GLY A 131 -44.16 30.76 -41.85
C GLY A 131 -45.64 31.01 -41.61
N LYS A 132 -46.38 29.95 -41.24
CA LYS A 132 -47.76 30.05 -40.79
C LYS A 132 -47.87 29.54 -39.37
N SER A 133 -48.71 30.19 -38.56
CA SER A 133 -49.17 29.73 -37.26
C SER A 133 -50.33 28.71 -37.42
N ASN A 134 -50.67 27.98 -36.35
CA ASN A 134 -51.82 27.07 -36.29
C ASN A 134 -53.15 27.75 -36.71
N ASP A 135 -53.31 29.04 -36.41
CA ASP A 135 -54.51 29.82 -36.79
C ASP A 135 -54.50 30.27 -38.26
N SER A 136 -53.61 29.69 -39.08
CA SER A 136 -53.37 30.06 -40.49
C SER A 136 -52.91 31.52 -40.70
N GLN A 137 -52.51 32.21 -39.63
CA GLN A 137 -51.88 33.52 -39.70
C GLN A 137 -50.47 33.39 -40.28
N VAL A 138 -50.08 34.31 -41.16
CA VAL A 138 -48.73 34.33 -41.74
C VAL A 138 -47.82 35.12 -40.81
N CYS A 139 -46.73 34.49 -40.40
CA CYS A 139 -45.71 35.04 -39.52
C CYS A 139 -44.49 35.51 -40.33
N PHE A 140 -44.06 36.74 -40.13
CA PHE A 140 -42.85 37.32 -40.71
C PHE A 140 -41.74 37.41 -39.66
N GLY A 141 -40.60 36.74 -39.90
CA GLY A 141 -39.44 36.79 -39.01
C GLY A 141 -39.38 35.69 -37.94
N LEU A 142 -39.82 34.47 -38.26
CA LEU A 142 -39.67 33.31 -37.35
C LEU A 142 -38.20 33.02 -37.06
N ARG A 143 -37.84 32.84 -35.78
CA ARG A 143 -36.46 32.65 -35.34
C ARG A 143 -36.00 31.19 -35.39
N ASP A 144 -36.75 30.30 -34.74
CA ASP A 144 -36.36 28.90 -34.56
C ASP A 144 -37.49 28.01 -35.07
N VAL A 145 -37.20 27.16 -36.06
CA VAL A 145 -38.16 26.17 -36.55
C VAL A 145 -37.45 24.82 -36.77
N ALA A 146 -38.04 23.76 -36.23
CA ALA A 146 -37.55 22.40 -36.39
C ALA A 146 -37.67 21.92 -37.84
N VAL A 147 -36.76 21.02 -38.24
CA VAL A 147 -36.80 20.39 -39.56
C VAL A 147 -38.13 19.66 -39.78
N GLY A 148 -38.76 19.88 -40.93
CA GLY A 148 -40.05 19.28 -41.30
C GLY A 148 -41.25 19.72 -40.46
N GLY A 149 -41.07 20.64 -39.50
CA GLY A 149 -42.12 21.11 -38.60
C GLY A 149 -42.81 22.37 -39.09
N ASN A 150 -44.15 22.35 -39.16
CA ASN A 150 -44.92 23.60 -39.20
C ASN A 150 -44.80 24.31 -37.85
N TYR A 151 -44.68 25.63 -37.86
CA TYR A 151 -44.74 26.43 -36.63
C TYR A 151 -46.17 26.43 -36.06
N THR A 152 -46.33 26.02 -34.80
CA THR A 152 -47.66 25.81 -34.19
C THR A 152 -48.06 26.85 -33.14
N GLY A 153 -47.16 27.77 -32.76
CA GLY A 153 -47.43 28.84 -31.80
C GLY A 153 -48.00 30.11 -32.43
N ASN A 154 -48.23 31.18 -31.63
CA ASN A 154 -48.57 32.50 -32.17
C ASN A 154 -47.31 33.20 -32.68
N CYS A 155 -47.38 33.96 -33.78
CA CYS A 155 -46.19 34.59 -34.38
C CYS A 155 -45.31 35.34 -33.35
N ASN A 156 -45.94 36.15 -32.49
CA ASN A 156 -45.24 36.96 -31.49
C ASN A 156 -44.53 36.12 -30.39
N ASP A 157 -44.97 34.90 -30.11
CA ASP A 157 -44.34 34.01 -29.10
C ASP A 157 -42.95 33.55 -29.54
N ASN A 158 -42.70 33.46 -30.86
CA ASN A 158 -41.38 33.16 -31.42
C ASN A 158 -40.63 34.44 -31.87
N GLY A 159 -41.12 35.62 -31.48
CA GLY A 159 -40.53 36.91 -31.85
C GLY A 159 -40.75 37.33 -33.30
N ALA A 160 -41.67 36.66 -34.03
CA ALA A 160 -42.10 37.02 -35.37
C ALA A 160 -43.30 37.98 -35.33
N ALA A 161 -43.54 38.70 -36.42
CA ALA A 161 -44.67 39.60 -36.56
C ALA A 161 -45.82 38.88 -37.27
N THR A 162 -47.04 39.15 -36.86
CA THR A 162 -48.24 38.73 -37.57
C THR A 162 -48.49 39.65 -38.75
N ILE A 163 -48.65 39.08 -39.94
CA ILE A 163 -49.13 39.82 -41.11
C ILE A 163 -50.63 40.07 -40.94
N LEU A 164 -51.02 41.34 -40.81
CA LEU A 164 -52.39 41.77 -40.48
C LEU A 164 -53.38 41.60 -41.64
N SER A 165 -52.90 41.38 -42.87
CA SER A 165 -53.75 41.16 -44.03
C SER A 165 -53.21 40.06 -44.94
N SER A 166 -54.04 39.04 -45.18
CA SER A 166 -53.71 37.93 -46.09
C SER A 166 -53.64 38.34 -47.56
N LYS A 167 -54.20 39.49 -47.94
CA LYS A 167 -54.10 40.04 -49.30
C LYS A 167 -53.18 41.27 -49.29
N PRO A 168 -52.08 41.28 -50.05
CA PRO A 168 -51.24 42.45 -50.12
C PRO A 168 -51.94 43.64 -50.79
N LYS A 169 -51.57 44.85 -50.37
CA LYS A 169 -51.90 46.07 -51.13
C LYS A 169 -50.94 46.16 -52.33
N ARG A 170 -51.46 45.88 -53.52
CA ARG A 170 -50.70 45.93 -54.78
C ARG A 170 -50.52 47.38 -55.24
N VAL A 171 -49.31 47.72 -55.66
CA VAL A 171 -48.93 49.05 -56.18
C VAL A 171 -48.08 48.90 -57.44
N ARG A 172 -47.72 50.02 -58.08
CA ARG A 172 -47.01 49.98 -59.38
C ARG A 172 -45.68 49.22 -59.32
N ASN A 173 -44.94 49.35 -58.22
CA ASN A 173 -43.58 48.82 -58.09
C ASN A 173 -43.45 47.80 -56.95
N GLY A 174 -44.53 47.12 -56.56
CA GLY A 174 -44.48 46.11 -55.51
C GLY A 174 -45.79 45.81 -54.78
N VAL A 175 -45.64 45.21 -53.59
CA VAL A 175 -46.71 44.85 -52.67
C VAL A 175 -46.39 45.26 -51.24
N ILE A 176 -47.42 45.63 -50.47
CA ILE A 176 -47.31 46.03 -49.06
C ILE A 176 -48.11 45.05 -48.20
N TYR A 177 -47.45 44.47 -47.20
CA TYR A 177 -48.06 43.67 -46.12
C TYR A 177 -47.95 44.44 -44.80
N PRO A 178 -49.07 44.86 -44.18
CA PRO A 178 -49.03 45.46 -42.85
C PRO A 178 -48.66 44.42 -41.78
N ILE A 179 -47.78 44.76 -40.85
CA ILE A 179 -47.37 43.89 -39.73
C ILE A 179 -47.56 44.58 -38.37
N ASP A 180 -47.78 43.77 -37.33
CA ASP A 180 -48.10 44.20 -35.97
C ASP A 180 -46.88 44.46 -35.07
N THR A 181 -45.70 43.99 -35.47
CA THR A 181 -44.45 44.10 -34.71
C THR A 181 -43.28 44.48 -35.63
N VAL A 182 -42.34 45.30 -35.15
CA VAL A 182 -41.08 45.58 -35.86
C VAL A 182 -40.10 44.42 -35.63
N ILE A 183 -39.63 43.78 -36.69
CA ILE A 183 -38.65 42.69 -36.61
C ILE A 183 -37.22 43.23 -36.63
N ILE A 184 -36.43 42.86 -35.62
CA ILE A 184 -35.02 43.24 -35.53
C ILE A 184 -34.19 42.18 -36.28
N PRO A 185 -33.18 42.58 -37.09
CA PRO A 185 -32.22 41.65 -37.67
C PRO A 185 -31.59 40.72 -36.61
N PRO A 186 -31.22 39.49 -36.97
CA PRO A 186 -30.60 38.56 -36.04
C PRO A 186 -29.26 39.09 -35.49
N ALA A 187 -28.91 38.68 -34.27
CA ALA A 187 -27.62 39.01 -33.66
C ALA A 187 -26.47 38.16 -34.26
N ASP A 188 -25.23 38.41 -33.87
CA ASP A 188 -24.09 37.60 -34.32
C ASP A 188 -24.10 36.17 -33.73
N LEU A 189 -23.28 35.28 -34.30
CA LEU A 189 -23.17 33.88 -33.92
C LEU A 189 -22.88 33.71 -32.42
N ALA A 190 -21.96 34.50 -31.87
CA ALA A 190 -21.62 34.48 -30.45
C ALA A 190 -22.83 34.79 -29.55
N THR A 191 -23.60 35.83 -29.90
CA THR A 191 -24.82 36.21 -29.17
C THR A 191 -25.89 35.14 -29.28
N GLN A 192 -26.04 34.51 -30.45
CA GLN A 192 -26.96 33.38 -30.62
C GLN A 192 -26.57 32.20 -29.73
N ILE A 193 -25.30 31.79 -29.73
CA ILE A 193 -24.81 30.68 -28.87
C ILE A 193 -25.08 30.95 -27.39
N ARG A 194 -24.79 32.17 -26.90
CA ARG A 194 -24.99 32.53 -25.49
C ARG A 194 -26.45 32.60 -25.06
N SER A 195 -27.36 32.88 -25.98
CA SER A 195 -28.78 33.13 -25.66
C SER A 195 -29.71 31.98 -26.01
N HIS A 196 -29.27 31.05 -26.87
CA HIS A 196 -30.11 29.96 -27.35
C HIS A 196 -30.26 28.85 -26.28
N PRO A 197 -31.49 28.49 -25.85
CA PRO A 197 -31.70 27.53 -24.77
C PRO A 197 -31.08 26.15 -24.99
N SER A 198 -31.11 25.64 -26.23
CA SER A 198 -30.55 24.32 -26.56
C SER A 198 -29.01 24.28 -26.63
N LEU A 199 -28.34 25.43 -26.47
CA LEU A 199 -26.88 25.55 -26.52
C LEU A 199 -26.28 25.98 -25.17
N SER A 200 -27.09 26.03 -24.10
CA SER A 200 -26.63 26.50 -22.79
C SER A 200 -25.45 25.68 -22.24
N MET A 201 -25.47 24.35 -22.39
CA MET A 201 -24.34 23.50 -21.96
C MET A 201 -23.07 23.81 -22.76
N LEU A 202 -23.20 24.00 -24.07
CA LEU A 202 -22.06 24.38 -24.89
C LEU A 202 -21.49 25.74 -24.47
N ALA A 203 -22.36 26.73 -24.25
CA ALA A 203 -21.97 28.07 -23.84
C ALA A 203 -21.27 28.09 -22.48
N ASP A 204 -21.70 27.23 -21.55
CA ASP A 204 -21.09 27.09 -20.22
C ASP A 204 -19.70 26.42 -20.27
N LEU A 205 -19.52 25.44 -21.17
CA LEU A 205 -18.26 24.70 -21.32
C LEU A 205 -17.18 25.50 -22.06
N MET A 206 -17.57 26.20 -23.11
CA MET A 206 -16.61 26.87 -24.00
C MET A 206 -15.92 28.07 -23.35
N PRO A 207 -14.59 28.24 -23.52
CA PRO A 207 -13.91 29.45 -23.05
C PRO A 207 -14.55 30.71 -23.63
N SER A 208 -14.78 31.73 -22.79
CA SER A 208 -15.47 32.95 -23.22
C SER A 208 -14.78 33.64 -24.42
N GLN A 209 -13.45 33.58 -24.48
CA GLN A 209 -12.67 34.09 -25.61
C GLN A 209 -12.96 33.35 -26.91
N ALA A 210 -13.17 32.03 -26.86
CA ALA A 210 -13.48 31.22 -28.04
C ALA A 210 -14.85 31.59 -28.63
N ILE A 211 -15.86 31.81 -27.78
CA ILE A 211 -17.16 32.32 -28.23
C ILE A 211 -17.03 33.77 -28.75
N SER A 212 -16.21 34.61 -28.11
CA SER A 212 -16.00 36.00 -28.54
C SER A 212 -15.33 36.11 -29.92
N ASN A 213 -14.56 35.10 -30.32
CA ASN A 213 -14.01 35.02 -31.68
C ASN A 213 -15.09 34.81 -32.76
N LEU A 214 -16.34 34.52 -32.38
CA LEU A 214 -17.49 34.41 -33.27
C LEU A 214 -18.31 35.71 -33.37
N GLU A 215 -17.87 36.78 -32.70
CA GLU A 215 -18.53 38.09 -32.74
C GLU A 215 -18.19 38.86 -34.02
N HIS A 216 -19.22 39.51 -34.58
CA HIS A 216 -19.10 40.49 -35.67
C HIS A 216 -18.13 40.08 -36.80
N ASP A 217 -17.06 40.86 -37.03
CA ASP A 217 -16.08 40.70 -38.11
C ASP A 217 -15.09 39.55 -37.89
N ASN A 218 -14.99 38.99 -36.68
CA ASN A 218 -14.03 37.93 -36.39
C ASN A 218 -14.42 36.59 -37.06
N ALA A 219 -15.71 36.43 -37.32
CA ALA A 219 -16.29 35.28 -38.01
C ALA A 219 -17.16 35.78 -39.16
N LYS A 220 -16.78 35.50 -40.40
CA LYS A 220 -17.52 35.93 -41.59
C LYS A 220 -18.05 34.73 -42.34
N GLY A 221 -19.37 34.70 -42.52
CA GLY A 221 -20.06 33.70 -43.30
C GLY A 221 -19.91 32.26 -42.79
N LEU A 222 -19.76 32.04 -41.48
CA LEU A 222 -19.58 30.69 -40.95
C LEU A 222 -20.88 29.89 -40.95
N THR A 223 -20.75 28.58 -41.12
CA THR A 223 -21.83 27.60 -40.97
C THR A 223 -21.50 26.70 -39.79
N LEU A 224 -22.26 26.80 -38.69
CA LEU A 224 -22.00 26.03 -37.48
C LEU A 224 -22.99 24.88 -37.35
N PHE A 225 -22.51 23.66 -37.15
CA PHE A 225 -23.33 22.50 -36.82
C PHE A 225 -23.16 22.20 -35.33
N LEU A 226 -24.01 22.74 -34.47
CA LEU A 226 -23.76 22.74 -33.02
C LEU A 226 -24.56 21.65 -32.29
N PRO A 227 -23.90 20.79 -31.49
CA PRO A 227 -24.58 19.77 -30.70
C PRO A 227 -25.48 20.40 -29.64
N THR A 228 -26.69 19.86 -29.51
CA THR A 228 -27.67 20.32 -28.51
C THR A 228 -27.29 19.88 -27.09
N ASN A 229 -27.93 20.47 -26.07
CA ASN A 229 -27.82 20.02 -24.68
C ASN A 229 -28.09 18.50 -24.52
N ASP A 230 -28.97 17.92 -25.33
CA ASP A 230 -29.27 16.49 -25.25
C ASP A 230 -28.12 15.63 -25.82
N ALA A 231 -27.39 16.13 -26.84
CA ALA A 231 -26.16 15.51 -27.31
C ALA A 231 -25.08 15.45 -26.21
N PHE A 232 -24.94 16.51 -25.40
CA PHE A 232 -24.01 16.51 -24.25
C PHE A 232 -24.44 15.56 -23.14
N LYS A 233 -25.75 15.46 -22.85
CA LYS A 233 -26.29 14.51 -21.84
C LYS A 233 -26.16 13.04 -22.26
N ALA A 234 -25.99 12.78 -23.55
CA ALA A 234 -25.78 11.43 -24.07
C ALA A 234 -24.32 10.95 -23.95
N LEU A 235 -23.38 11.83 -23.57
CA LEU A 235 -22.00 11.46 -23.31
C LEU A 235 -21.89 10.60 -22.05
N ASP A 236 -20.87 9.74 -22.01
CA ASP A 236 -20.48 9.06 -20.78
C ASP A 236 -20.12 10.07 -19.69
N ASP A 237 -20.47 9.77 -18.43
CA ASP A 237 -20.27 10.67 -17.29
C ASP A 237 -18.80 11.08 -17.12
N ALA A 238 -17.84 10.19 -17.42
CA ALA A 238 -16.42 10.52 -17.35
C ALA A 238 -16.00 11.47 -18.49
N VAL A 239 -16.56 11.31 -19.69
CA VAL A 239 -16.30 12.20 -20.83
C VAL A 239 -16.87 13.59 -20.55
N TYR A 240 -18.11 13.65 -20.09
CA TYR A 240 -18.74 14.92 -19.73
C TYR A 240 -18.01 15.60 -18.57
N GLY A 241 -17.66 14.85 -17.52
CA GLY A 241 -16.88 15.35 -16.39
C GLY A 241 -15.52 15.90 -16.82
N TYR A 242 -14.85 15.24 -17.77
CA TYR A 242 -13.58 15.72 -18.33
C TYR A 242 -13.78 17.04 -19.07
N LEU A 243 -14.73 17.09 -20.00
CA LEU A 243 -15.02 18.29 -20.80
C LEU A 243 -15.42 19.51 -19.94
N HIS A 244 -16.06 19.27 -18.79
CA HIS A 244 -16.41 20.32 -17.83
C HIS A 244 -15.20 20.89 -17.07
N ASN A 245 -14.06 20.19 -17.09
CA ASN A 245 -12.85 20.67 -16.47
C ASN A 245 -12.04 21.59 -17.40
N GLN A 246 -12.32 22.88 -17.31
CA GLN A 246 -11.68 23.91 -18.14
C GLN A 246 -10.15 23.92 -18.03
N LEU A 247 -9.55 23.45 -16.92
CA LEU A 247 -8.09 23.46 -16.79
C LEU A 247 -7.42 22.43 -17.71
N TYR A 248 -8.04 21.27 -17.92
CA TYR A 248 -7.45 20.16 -18.67
C TYR A 248 -8.05 20.03 -20.08
N ALA A 249 -9.37 20.20 -20.22
CA ALA A 249 -10.07 19.88 -21.46
C ALA A 249 -10.10 21.01 -22.49
N ASN A 250 -9.66 22.23 -22.17
CA ASN A 250 -9.74 23.37 -23.09
C ASN A 250 -9.18 23.09 -24.49
N PRO A 251 -7.97 22.52 -24.68
CA PRO A 251 -7.45 22.23 -26.02
C PRO A 251 -8.29 21.21 -26.80
N ASP A 252 -8.81 20.21 -26.10
CA ASP A 252 -9.65 19.15 -26.69
C ASP A 252 -11.03 19.70 -27.05
N LEU A 253 -11.63 20.52 -26.18
CA LEU A 253 -12.90 21.19 -26.42
C LEU A 253 -12.82 22.15 -27.62
N LEU A 254 -11.72 22.89 -27.75
CA LEU A 254 -11.47 23.74 -28.93
C LEU A 254 -11.31 22.91 -30.21
N SER A 255 -10.65 21.76 -30.14
CA SER A 255 -10.50 20.84 -31.28
C SER A 255 -11.83 20.20 -31.67
N LEU A 256 -12.63 19.80 -30.68
CA LEU A 256 -13.99 19.30 -30.84
C LEU A 256 -14.86 20.36 -31.52
N MET A 257 -14.84 21.60 -31.03
CA MET A 257 -15.59 22.69 -31.64
C MET A 257 -15.10 23.01 -33.06
N SER A 258 -13.80 22.95 -33.33
CA SER A 258 -13.25 23.21 -34.66
C SER A 258 -13.77 22.26 -35.73
N GLY A 259 -14.19 21.05 -35.36
CA GLY A 259 -14.84 20.10 -36.27
C GLY A 259 -16.30 20.42 -36.57
N HIS A 260 -16.93 21.31 -35.80
CA HIS A 260 -18.32 21.74 -35.98
C HIS A 260 -18.45 23.10 -36.69
N ILE A 261 -17.33 23.76 -37.00
CA ILE A 261 -17.27 25.02 -37.74
C ILE A 261 -17.00 24.71 -39.21
N GLY A 262 -18.04 24.74 -40.05
CA GLY A 262 -17.95 24.55 -41.50
C GLY A 262 -17.65 25.84 -42.27
N ARG A 263 -16.75 25.74 -43.24
CA ARG A 263 -16.42 26.78 -44.23
C ARG A 263 -16.74 26.26 -45.64
N GLY A 264 -17.53 27.04 -46.37
CA GLY A 264 -17.84 26.82 -47.79
C GLY A 264 -17.69 28.12 -48.60
N ASP A 265 -18.17 28.11 -49.85
CA ASP A 265 -18.16 29.28 -50.76
C ASP A 265 -19.18 30.38 -50.37
N GLY A 266 -19.66 30.36 -49.12
CA GLY A 266 -20.66 31.26 -48.56
C GLY A 266 -21.30 30.66 -47.32
N VAL A 267 -22.37 31.30 -46.85
CA VAL A 267 -23.17 30.80 -45.72
C VAL A 267 -23.98 29.58 -46.16
N GLY A 268 -23.90 28.49 -45.41
CA GLY A 268 -24.57 27.22 -45.70
C GLY A 268 -26.04 27.21 -45.30
N TRP A 269 -26.86 28.00 -45.99
CA TRP A 269 -28.31 27.99 -45.82
C TRP A 269 -28.93 26.67 -46.27
N SER A 270 -29.99 26.22 -45.58
CA SER A 270 -30.68 24.97 -45.93
C SER A 270 -31.27 24.97 -47.35
N THR A 271 -31.66 26.14 -47.86
CA THR A 271 -32.24 26.30 -49.21
C THR A 271 -31.25 26.02 -50.33
N ALA A 272 -29.96 25.95 -50.03
CA ALA A 272 -28.92 25.63 -51.00
C ALA A 272 -28.58 24.13 -51.03
N TRP A 273 -29.20 23.29 -50.19
CA TRP A 273 -28.88 21.87 -50.06
C TRP A 273 -29.64 21.02 -51.08
N ASP A 274 -29.19 21.06 -52.34
CA ASP A 274 -29.89 20.44 -53.46
C ASP A 274 -29.57 18.93 -53.57
N SER A 275 -28.32 18.54 -53.26
CA SER A 275 -27.82 17.19 -52.92
C SER A 275 -26.32 17.26 -52.57
N ASP A 276 -25.84 16.47 -51.61
CA ASP A 276 -24.41 16.31 -51.24
C ASP A 276 -23.62 17.63 -51.10
N LYS A 277 -23.92 18.42 -50.07
CA LYS A 277 -23.13 19.62 -49.76
C LYS A 277 -21.96 19.30 -48.87
N TYR A 278 -20.80 19.86 -49.19
CA TYR A 278 -19.57 19.64 -48.44
C TYR A 278 -19.10 20.93 -47.78
N PHE A 279 -18.73 20.83 -46.50
CA PHE A 279 -18.17 21.93 -45.70
C PHE A 279 -16.81 21.52 -45.15
N LYS A 280 -15.78 22.30 -45.45
CA LYS A 280 -14.45 22.08 -44.86
C LYS A 280 -14.43 22.66 -43.45
N THR A 281 -14.00 21.88 -42.48
CA THR A 281 -13.99 22.33 -41.08
C THR A 281 -12.67 22.99 -40.71
N ASP A 282 -12.66 23.73 -39.61
CA ASP A 282 -11.42 24.28 -39.05
C ASP A 282 -10.48 23.19 -38.53
N LEU A 283 -11.01 22.00 -38.20
CA LEU A 283 -10.26 20.78 -37.89
C LEU A 283 -9.62 20.11 -39.13
N LYS A 284 -9.84 20.66 -40.34
CA LYS A 284 -9.39 20.09 -41.63
C LYS A 284 -10.06 18.76 -41.97
N THR A 285 -11.25 18.53 -41.44
CA THR A 285 -12.17 17.48 -41.91
C THR A 285 -13.15 18.05 -42.94
N GLU A 286 -13.94 17.19 -43.57
CA GLU A 286 -15.00 17.59 -44.48
C GLU A 286 -16.32 16.99 -44.00
N LEU A 287 -17.33 17.84 -43.81
CA LEU A 287 -18.68 17.41 -43.42
C LEU A 287 -19.55 17.37 -44.67
N GLN A 288 -20.19 16.24 -44.92
CA GLN A 288 -21.21 16.07 -45.94
C GLN A 288 -22.58 16.33 -45.30
N VAL A 289 -23.40 17.13 -45.96
CA VAL A 289 -24.78 17.41 -45.57
C VAL A 289 -25.70 16.94 -46.69
N ASP A 290 -26.60 16.02 -46.34
CA ASP A 290 -27.62 15.46 -47.22
C ASP A 290 -28.85 15.07 -46.41
N ASP A 291 -30.05 15.30 -46.95
CA ASP A 291 -31.35 14.98 -46.32
C ASP A 291 -31.49 15.38 -44.82
N PHE A 292 -31.07 16.61 -44.48
CA PHE A 292 -31.04 17.12 -43.09
C PHE A 292 -30.21 16.26 -42.11
N GLU A 293 -29.28 15.47 -42.63
CA GLU A 293 -28.24 14.81 -41.87
C GLU A 293 -26.89 15.46 -42.18
N VAL A 294 -26.02 15.52 -41.18
CA VAL A 294 -24.63 15.92 -41.35
C VAL A 294 -23.74 14.74 -40.97
N LYS A 295 -22.78 14.41 -41.84
CA LYS A 295 -21.94 13.23 -41.75
C LYS A 295 -20.49 13.63 -41.89
N LEU A 296 -19.64 13.09 -41.04
CA LEU A 296 -18.19 13.14 -41.21
C LEU A 296 -17.71 11.92 -42.01
N ASP A 297 -18.27 10.75 -41.71
CA ASP A 297 -18.04 9.47 -42.37
C ASP A 297 -19.25 8.54 -42.15
N ASP A 298 -19.19 7.33 -42.69
CA ASP A 298 -20.28 6.34 -42.61
C ASP A 298 -20.64 5.95 -41.16
N ASP A 299 -19.69 6.08 -40.22
CA ASP A 299 -19.87 5.71 -38.80
C ASP A 299 -20.22 6.93 -37.92
N THR A 300 -20.00 8.15 -38.41
CA THR A 300 -20.14 9.40 -37.67
C THR A 300 -21.15 10.33 -38.35
N THR A 301 -22.43 10.12 -38.02
CA THR A 301 -23.58 10.86 -38.56
C THR A 301 -24.40 11.51 -37.45
N SER A 302 -24.96 12.69 -37.72
CA SER A 302 -25.95 13.34 -36.86
C SER A 302 -27.13 13.90 -37.63
N LYS A 303 -28.30 13.89 -36.99
CA LYS A 303 -29.50 14.52 -37.50
C LYS A 303 -29.49 16.00 -37.19
N ILE A 304 -29.91 16.82 -38.15
CA ILE A 304 -30.12 18.24 -37.95
C ILE A 304 -31.57 18.44 -37.48
N ASN A 305 -31.73 18.92 -36.25
CA ASN A 305 -33.04 19.10 -35.63
C ASN A 305 -33.63 20.48 -35.90
N THR A 306 -32.77 21.49 -35.98
CA THR A 306 -33.16 22.89 -36.24
C THR A 306 -32.22 23.45 -37.28
N ILE A 307 -32.78 23.96 -38.36
CA ILE A 307 -32.04 24.54 -39.48
C ILE A 307 -32.14 26.05 -39.46
N ASP A 308 -31.11 26.70 -40.00
CA ASP A 308 -31.07 28.12 -40.28
C ASP A 308 -31.37 29.01 -39.06
N ILE A 309 -30.75 28.75 -37.92
CA ILE A 309 -30.72 29.77 -36.85
C ILE A 309 -29.87 30.93 -37.37
N LEU A 310 -30.56 32.01 -37.70
CA LEU A 310 -30.00 33.13 -38.44
C LEU A 310 -29.07 33.96 -37.55
N ALA A 311 -27.90 34.33 -38.07
CA ALA A 311 -26.98 35.26 -37.43
C ALA A 311 -26.55 36.37 -38.41
N SER A 312 -26.14 37.53 -37.89
CA SER A 312 -25.66 38.65 -38.72
C SER A 312 -24.36 38.35 -39.48
N ASN A 313 -23.64 37.31 -39.07
CA ASN A 313 -22.33 36.92 -39.59
C ASN A 313 -22.20 35.41 -39.90
N GLY A 314 -23.31 34.68 -39.96
CA GLY A 314 -23.35 33.27 -40.36
C GLY A 314 -24.69 32.59 -40.09
N VAL A 315 -24.65 31.26 -39.94
CA VAL A 315 -25.81 30.43 -39.65
C VAL A 315 -25.46 29.31 -38.66
N ILE A 316 -26.40 28.93 -37.80
CA ILE A 316 -26.29 27.78 -36.90
C ILE A 316 -27.35 26.73 -37.27
N HIS A 317 -26.94 25.47 -37.32
CA HIS A 317 -27.77 24.29 -37.44
C HIS A 317 -27.58 23.44 -36.17
N LEU A 318 -28.67 23.04 -35.51
CA LEU A 318 -28.59 22.24 -34.29
C LEU A 318 -28.63 20.75 -34.61
N ILE A 319 -27.74 19.99 -33.98
CA ILE A 319 -27.58 18.56 -34.21
C ILE A 319 -27.68 17.74 -32.92
N ASP A 320 -28.09 16.48 -33.04
CA ASP A 320 -28.37 15.60 -31.89
C ASP A 320 -27.17 14.78 -31.39
N SER A 321 -26.05 14.82 -32.10
CA SER A 321 -24.82 14.11 -31.76
C SER A 321 -23.60 14.86 -32.31
N PHE A 322 -22.41 14.56 -31.79
CA PHE A 322 -21.16 15.15 -32.25
C PHE A 322 -20.78 14.58 -33.63
N VAL A 323 -20.36 15.45 -34.56
CA VAL A 323 -19.87 15.08 -35.91
C VAL A 323 -18.37 15.33 -36.05
N THR A 324 -17.62 14.78 -35.11
CA THR A 324 -16.15 14.90 -35.03
C THR A 324 -15.48 13.54 -35.00
N PRO A 325 -14.20 13.43 -35.38
CA PRO A 325 -13.48 12.17 -35.30
C PRO A 325 -13.61 11.53 -33.90
N PRO A 326 -14.04 10.25 -33.79
CA PRO A 326 -14.33 9.62 -32.49
C PRO A 326 -13.17 9.68 -31.49
N ARG A 327 -11.93 9.67 -31.99
CA ARG A 327 -10.70 9.82 -31.20
C ARG A 327 -10.64 11.08 -30.34
N LEU A 328 -11.40 12.13 -30.66
CA LEU A 328 -11.45 13.37 -29.86
C LEU A 328 -12.28 13.22 -28.58
N LEU A 329 -13.17 12.23 -28.54
CA LEU A 329 -13.99 11.89 -27.36
C LEU A 329 -13.46 10.65 -26.63
N LEU A 330 -12.45 9.97 -27.18
CA LEU A 330 -11.78 8.87 -26.52
C LEU A 330 -10.89 9.41 -25.39
N LEU A 331 -11.17 8.98 -24.16
CA LEU A 331 -10.37 9.34 -23.00
C LEU A 331 -9.20 8.37 -22.88
N ASP A 332 -8.01 8.93 -22.65
CA ASP A 332 -6.92 8.18 -22.02
C ASP A 332 -7.16 8.11 -20.50
N SER A 333 -6.38 7.30 -19.78
CA SER A 333 -6.52 7.17 -18.33
C SER A 333 -6.41 8.52 -17.62
N GLU A 334 -5.52 9.41 -18.07
CA GLU A 334 -5.36 10.74 -17.50
C GLU A 334 -6.65 11.57 -17.58
N LYS A 335 -7.25 11.65 -18.77
CA LYS A 335 -8.48 12.40 -19.02
C LYS A 335 -9.67 11.79 -18.29
N ALA A 336 -9.75 10.46 -18.26
CA ALA A 336 -10.78 9.75 -17.51
C ALA A 336 -10.70 10.04 -16.01
N LEU A 337 -9.50 10.05 -15.44
CA LEU A 337 -9.27 10.38 -14.03
C LEU A 337 -9.65 11.83 -13.70
N VAL A 338 -9.38 12.77 -14.61
CA VAL A 338 -9.86 14.15 -14.48
C VAL A 338 -11.40 14.18 -14.47
N GLY A 339 -12.05 13.46 -15.38
CA GLY A 339 -13.51 13.38 -15.44
C GLY A 339 -14.16 12.71 -14.22
N LEU A 340 -13.45 11.79 -13.58
CA LEU A 340 -13.85 11.12 -12.34
C LEU A 340 -13.45 11.89 -11.08
N ASN A 341 -13.04 13.17 -11.21
CA ASN A 341 -12.65 14.06 -10.11
C ASN A 341 -11.45 13.55 -9.28
N ALA A 342 -10.45 12.97 -9.95
CA ALA A 342 -9.16 12.56 -9.38
C ALA A 342 -8.01 13.48 -9.82
N THR A 343 -8.28 14.79 -9.92
CA THR A 343 -7.33 15.77 -10.48
C THR A 343 -6.03 15.86 -9.70
N ARG A 344 -6.05 15.76 -8.37
CA ARG A 344 -4.81 15.79 -7.55
C ARG A 344 -3.91 14.60 -7.82
N PHE A 345 -4.48 13.42 -8.06
CA PHE A 345 -3.73 12.23 -8.46
C PHE A 345 -3.01 12.48 -9.80
N VAL A 346 -3.73 13.04 -10.77
CA VAL A 346 -3.17 13.40 -12.09
C VAL A 346 -2.06 14.44 -11.95
N ASP A 347 -2.22 15.47 -11.13
CA ASP A 347 -1.21 16.50 -10.92
C ASP A 347 0.07 15.95 -10.27
N LEU A 348 -0.06 15.01 -9.32
CA LEU A 348 1.09 14.33 -8.73
C LEU A 348 1.84 13.49 -9.78
N PHE A 349 1.13 12.75 -10.64
CA PHE A 349 1.75 12.00 -11.74
C PHE A 349 2.44 12.88 -12.77
N ARG A 350 1.87 14.05 -13.10
CA ARG A 350 2.51 15.05 -13.96
C ARG A 350 3.77 15.61 -13.30
N SER A 351 3.70 15.95 -12.03
CA SER A 351 4.82 16.52 -11.25
C SER A 351 5.97 15.52 -11.09
N ALA A 352 5.66 14.22 -10.99
CA ALA A 352 6.64 13.14 -10.93
C ALA A 352 7.15 12.69 -12.31
N HIS A 353 6.69 13.29 -13.41
CA HIS A 353 6.99 12.86 -14.78
C HIS A 353 6.60 11.40 -15.08
N LEU A 354 5.52 10.92 -14.45
CA LEU A 354 4.98 9.57 -14.61
C LEU A 354 3.74 9.50 -15.51
N SER A 355 3.10 10.66 -15.79
CA SER A 355 1.87 10.75 -16.58
C SER A 355 1.99 10.13 -17.97
N ASP A 356 3.05 10.47 -18.71
CA ASP A 356 3.20 10.00 -20.09
C ASP A 356 3.36 8.47 -20.17
N LYS A 357 4.01 7.86 -19.17
CA LYS A 357 4.22 6.40 -19.12
C LYS A 357 2.98 5.65 -18.64
N TYR A 358 2.30 6.15 -17.61
CA TYR A 358 1.29 5.36 -16.90
C TYR A 358 -0.16 5.82 -17.11
N LEU A 359 -0.39 7.08 -17.52
CA LEU A 359 -1.73 7.65 -17.66
C LEU A 359 -2.11 8.02 -19.11
N LYS A 360 -1.14 8.30 -19.99
CA LYS A 360 -1.42 8.62 -21.40
C LYS A 360 -1.18 7.46 -22.36
N ASP A 361 -0.29 6.55 -22.01
CA ASP A 361 -0.15 5.27 -22.71
C ASP A 361 -1.11 4.28 -22.06
N ASP A 362 -2.15 3.89 -22.80
CA ASP A 362 -3.16 2.90 -22.38
C ASP A 362 -3.06 1.58 -23.13
N GLN A 363 -1.91 1.33 -23.78
CA GLN A 363 -1.65 0.06 -24.45
C GLN A 363 -1.17 -1.02 -23.48
N ASP A 364 -0.53 -0.65 -22.37
CA ASP A 364 -0.08 -1.56 -21.32
C ASP A 364 -1.24 -1.97 -20.40
N ASN A 365 -1.19 -3.24 -19.99
CA ASN A 365 -2.10 -3.79 -19.01
C ASN A 365 -1.62 -3.39 -17.61
N ALA A 366 -2.40 -2.60 -16.89
CA ALA A 366 -2.07 -2.17 -15.54
C ALA A 366 -3.33 -1.94 -14.70
N THR A 367 -3.18 -2.08 -13.38
CA THR A 367 -4.19 -1.73 -12.40
C THR A 367 -3.74 -0.49 -11.65
N LEU A 368 -4.50 0.59 -11.78
CA LEU A 368 -4.26 1.87 -11.14
C LEU A 368 -5.07 1.96 -9.85
N LEU A 369 -4.39 2.11 -8.72
CA LEU A 369 -4.99 2.32 -7.40
C LEU A 369 -5.06 3.83 -7.12
N VAL A 370 -6.22 4.42 -7.36
CA VAL A 370 -6.39 5.88 -7.40
C VAL A 370 -7.03 6.37 -6.11
N PHE A 371 -6.37 7.31 -5.43
CA PHE A 371 -7.00 8.04 -4.33
C PHE A 371 -7.82 9.21 -4.86
N ARG A 372 -8.97 9.48 -4.22
CA ARG A 372 -9.82 10.62 -4.55
C ARG A 372 -9.24 11.93 -4.00
N ASN A 373 -9.72 13.04 -4.55
CA ASN A 373 -9.33 14.38 -4.08
C ASN A 373 -9.65 14.62 -2.59
N ASP A 374 -10.72 14.01 -2.06
CA ASP A 374 -11.19 14.15 -0.67
C ASP A 374 -10.33 13.41 0.36
N VAL A 375 -9.51 12.44 -0.06
CA VAL A 375 -8.52 11.76 0.79
C VAL A 375 -7.56 12.79 1.43
N PHE A 376 -7.39 13.94 0.80
CA PHE A 376 -6.54 15.02 1.29
C PHE A 376 -7.25 16.04 2.19
N ASP A 377 -8.59 16.03 2.28
CA ASP A 377 -9.35 17.05 3.00
C ASP A 377 -9.18 16.93 4.54
N GLY A 378 -8.58 15.84 5.02
CA GLY A 378 -8.16 15.65 6.42
C GLY A 378 -6.64 15.70 6.66
N MET A 379 -5.82 15.77 5.61
CA MET A 379 -4.38 15.94 5.74
C MET A 379 -4.07 17.43 5.95
N ARG A 380 -3.16 17.78 6.86
CA ARG A 380 -2.69 19.17 7.00
C ARG A 380 -2.19 19.62 5.62
N GLU A 381 -2.53 20.83 5.16
CA GLU A 381 -2.15 21.36 3.84
C GLU A 381 -0.67 21.13 3.48
N GLY A 382 0.23 21.09 4.47
CA GLY A 382 1.65 20.79 4.28
C GLY A 382 2.02 19.32 4.01
N SER A 383 1.11 18.35 4.11
CA SER A 383 1.38 16.92 3.86
C SER A 383 1.35 16.57 2.37
N VAL A 384 0.52 17.25 1.58
CA VAL A 384 0.54 17.13 0.11
C VAL A 384 1.76 17.83 -0.46
N ASP A 385 2.06 19.04 0.04
CA ASP A 385 3.31 19.73 -0.27
C ASP A 385 4.53 18.94 0.22
N ALA A 386 4.44 18.21 1.34
CA ALA A 386 5.49 17.31 1.78
C ALA A 386 5.68 16.15 0.79
N LEU A 387 4.61 15.45 0.39
CA LEU A 387 4.68 14.46 -0.70
C LEU A 387 5.26 15.07 -1.97
N SER A 388 4.96 16.34 -2.26
CA SER A 388 5.52 17.10 -3.38
C SER A 388 6.97 17.53 -3.26
N GLN A 389 7.51 17.57 -2.05
CA GLN A 389 8.88 17.97 -1.76
C GLN A 389 9.81 16.78 -1.46
N HIS A 390 9.27 15.58 -1.25
CA HIS A 390 10.06 14.38 -0.99
C HIS A 390 10.62 13.77 -2.27
N SER A 391 11.88 13.30 -2.20
CA SER A 391 12.51 12.43 -3.20
C SER A 391 11.71 11.15 -3.50
N ASP A 392 10.74 10.83 -2.64
CA ASP A 392 10.02 9.57 -2.60
C ASP A 392 8.62 9.65 -3.24
N MET A 393 8.25 10.80 -3.84
CA MET A 393 6.95 10.93 -4.52
C MET A 393 6.79 9.91 -5.64
N ALA A 394 7.77 9.81 -6.54
CA ALA A 394 7.72 8.88 -7.66
C ALA A 394 7.58 7.44 -7.17
N ASN A 395 8.30 7.07 -6.11
CA ASN A 395 8.23 5.75 -5.50
C ASN A 395 6.82 5.46 -4.93
N THR A 396 6.26 6.44 -4.22
CA THR A 396 4.90 6.35 -3.67
C THR A 396 3.87 6.17 -4.78
N LEU A 397 3.96 6.95 -5.87
CA LEU A 397 3.04 6.84 -7.01
C LEU A 397 3.20 5.52 -7.76
N GLN A 398 4.42 5.01 -7.94
CA GLN A 398 4.67 3.69 -8.52
C GLN A 398 4.11 2.55 -7.65
N TYR A 399 4.04 2.73 -6.33
CA TYR A 399 3.42 1.78 -5.41
C TYR A 399 1.89 1.69 -5.58
N HIS A 400 1.27 2.68 -6.23
CA HIS A 400 -0.16 2.67 -6.59
C HIS A 400 -0.44 2.02 -7.94
N ILE A 401 0.57 1.44 -8.59
CA ILE A 401 0.44 0.83 -9.92
C ILE A 401 0.81 -0.64 -9.79
N ILE A 402 -0.10 -1.51 -10.19
CA ILE A 402 0.13 -2.95 -10.26
C ILE A 402 0.20 -3.36 -11.73
N PRO A 403 1.23 -4.09 -12.17
CA PRO A 403 1.28 -4.64 -13.52
C PRO A 403 0.14 -5.65 -13.76
N GLY A 404 -0.53 -5.57 -14.90
CA GLY A 404 -1.67 -6.43 -15.25
C GLY A 404 -3.00 -5.95 -14.66
N ASN A 405 -4.09 -6.61 -15.08
CA ASN A 405 -5.45 -6.29 -14.66
C ASN A 405 -5.86 -7.23 -13.52
N ILE A 406 -5.80 -6.75 -12.29
CA ILE A 406 -6.13 -7.51 -11.10
C ILE A 406 -7.60 -7.31 -10.78
N ARG A 407 -8.38 -8.39 -10.78
CA ARG A 407 -9.76 -8.35 -10.32
C ARG A 407 -9.87 -8.95 -8.94
N LYS A 408 -10.90 -8.49 -8.22
CA LYS A 408 -11.22 -8.99 -6.89
C LYS A 408 -11.37 -10.51 -6.84
N ASP A 409 -11.92 -11.13 -7.87
CA ASP A 409 -12.19 -12.57 -7.89
C ASP A 409 -10.94 -13.40 -8.24
N ASP A 410 -9.90 -12.76 -8.79
CA ASP A 410 -8.67 -13.41 -9.23
C ASP A 410 -7.62 -13.55 -8.11
N VAL A 411 -7.86 -12.91 -6.95
CA VAL A 411 -6.91 -12.82 -5.84
C VAL A 411 -7.43 -13.46 -4.57
N GLU A 412 -6.56 -13.91 -3.67
CA GLU A 412 -6.92 -14.44 -2.36
C GLU A 412 -6.67 -13.43 -1.23
N SER A 413 -7.30 -13.64 -0.07
CA SER A 413 -7.01 -12.80 1.10
C SER A 413 -5.66 -13.20 1.69
N GLY A 414 -4.78 -12.23 1.89
CA GLY A 414 -3.38 -12.44 2.29
C GLY A 414 -2.41 -12.50 1.11
N GLU A 415 -2.91 -12.47 -0.14
CA GLU A 415 -2.04 -12.51 -1.32
C GLU A 415 -1.16 -11.25 -1.42
N LEU A 416 0.11 -11.45 -1.77
CA LEU A 416 1.11 -10.40 -1.94
C LEU A 416 1.31 -10.10 -3.43
N ILE A 417 0.83 -8.94 -3.87
CA ILE A 417 0.87 -8.54 -5.28
C ILE A 417 2.04 -7.59 -5.53
N ALA A 418 2.79 -7.82 -6.59
CA ALA A 418 3.89 -6.96 -7.00
C ALA A 418 3.38 -5.64 -7.61
N THR A 419 3.98 -4.52 -7.22
CA THR A 419 3.72 -3.20 -7.78
C THR A 419 4.84 -2.79 -8.76
N GLU A 420 4.64 -1.69 -9.48
CA GLU A 420 5.66 -1.06 -10.32
C GLU A 420 6.77 -0.35 -9.52
N LEU A 421 6.61 -0.20 -8.19
CA LEU A 421 7.66 0.33 -7.33
C LEU A 421 8.83 -0.67 -7.27
N LYS A 422 9.91 -0.35 -7.97
CA LYS A 422 11.15 -1.13 -7.99
C LYS A 422 12.27 -0.23 -7.50
N THR A 423 12.96 -0.65 -6.44
CA THR A 423 14.09 0.08 -5.88
C THR A 423 15.34 -0.79 -5.91
N HIS A 424 16.51 -0.16 -5.84
CA HIS A 424 17.77 -0.91 -5.66
C HIS A 424 17.79 -1.70 -4.35
N MET A 425 17.06 -1.25 -3.33
CA MET A 425 16.91 -1.95 -2.06
C MET A 425 16.13 -3.27 -2.19
N LEU A 426 15.33 -3.42 -3.24
CA LEU A 426 14.59 -4.64 -3.54
C LEU A 426 15.26 -5.47 -4.65
N ASP A 427 16.51 -5.15 -5.04
CA ASP A 427 17.22 -5.78 -6.16
C ASP A 427 16.40 -5.85 -7.47
N GLY A 428 15.62 -4.79 -7.75
CA GLY A 428 14.77 -4.71 -8.93
C GLY A 428 13.45 -5.48 -8.86
N HIS A 429 13.19 -6.21 -7.78
CA HIS A 429 11.87 -6.80 -7.52
C HIS A 429 10.84 -5.71 -7.21
N GLY A 430 9.60 -5.92 -7.66
CA GLY A 430 8.49 -5.00 -7.38
C GLY A 430 8.06 -5.08 -5.91
N GLN A 431 7.85 -3.94 -5.25
CA GLN A 431 7.40 -3.91 -3.87
C GLN A 431 6.03 -4.55 -3.75
N ARG A 432 5.77 -5.29 -2.67
CA ARG A 432 4.50 -6.01 -2.48
C ARG A 432 3.44 -5.14 -1.82
N VAL A 433 2.19 -5.40 -2.19
CA VAL A 433 0.99 -4.88 -1.53
C VAL A 433 0.14 -6.08 -1.10
N VAL A 434 -0.38 -6.07 0.12
CA VAL A 434 -1.19 -7.18 0.62
C VAL A 434 -2.66 -6.97 0.28
N VAL A 435 -3.32 -7.98 -0.27
CA VAL A 435 -4.77 -7.95 -0.49
C VAL A 435 -5.49 -8.49 0.73
N THR A 436 -6.47 -7.77 1.24
CA THR A 436 -7.36 -8.25 2.30
C THR A 436 -8.80 -8.27 1.80
N LYS A 437 -9.50 -9.39 1.98
CA LYS A 437 -10.93 -9.50 1.69
C LYS A 437 -11.73 -9.50 2.99
N SER A 438 -12.75 -8.65 3.06
CA SER A 438 -13.69 -8.63 4.18
C SER A 438 -14.94 -9.42 3.81
N GLU A 439 -15.12 -10.58 4.44
CA GLU A 439 -16.41 -11.28 4.40
C GLU A 439 -17.39 -10.57 5.33
N ARG A 440 -18.42 -9.92 4.76
CA ARG A 440 -19.61 -9.59 5.56
C ARG A 440 -20.37 -10.89 5.77
N LYS A 441 -20.44 -11.37 7.02
CA LYS A 441 -21.50 -12.30 7.45
C LYS A 441 -22.83 -11.59 7.28
N ASP A 442 -23.51 -11.80 6.16
CA ASP A 442 -24.84 -11.26 5.93
C ASP A 442 -25.78 -11.71 7.05
N LYS A 443 -26.19 -10.75 7.90
CA LYS A 443 -27.51 -10.86 8.52
C LYS A 443 -28.53 -10.64 7.41
N PRO A 444 -29.56 -11.47 7.27
CA PRO A 444 -30.56 -11.31 6.23
C PRO A 444 -31.44 -10.12 6.58
N GLU A 445 -31.09 -8.93 6.10
CA GLU A 445 -32.01 -7.79 6.13
C GLU A 445 -32.63 -7.59 4.75
N SER A 446 -33.90 -8.00 4.71
CA SER A 446 -34.92 -7.56 3.78
C SER A 446 -34.76 -6.08 3.43
N THR A 447 -34.31 -5.80 2.21
CA THR A 447 -34.93 -4.86 1.27
C THR A 447 -34.09 -4.84 0.00
N ASN A 448 -34.78 -4.92 -1.15
CA ASN A 448 -34.19 -4.88 -2.48
C ASN A 448 -33.38 -3.58 -2.70
N LYS A 449 -32.09 -3.62 -2.40
CA LYS A 449 -31.05 -2.78 -3.00
C LYS A 449 -29.91 -3.70 -3.39
N ALA A 450 -29.46 -3.54 -4.64
CA ALA A 450 -28.44 -4.35 -5.30
C ALA A 450 -27.28 -4.74 -4.37
N GLY A 451 -26.92 -6.02 -4.40
CA GLY A 451 -25.93 -6.65 -3.53
C GLY A 451 -24.61 -5.88 -3.52
N ARG A 452 -24.29 -5.29 -2.37
CA ARG A 452 -22.92 -4.86 -2.04
C ARG A 452 -22.17 -6.09 -1.56
N GLY A 453 -21.50 -6.80 -2.47
CA GLY A 453 -20.59 -7.89 -2.12
C GLY A 453 -19.53 -7.43 -1.10
N GLY A 454 -18.99 -8.35 -0.29
CA GLY A 454 -17.98 -8.05 0.74
C GLY A 454 -16.84 -7.17 0.24
N GLY A 455 -16.32 -6.26 1.06
CA GLY A 455 -15.27 -5.32 0.64
C GLY A 455 -13.91 -6.00 0.43
N TRP A 456 -12.98 -5.32 -0.23
CA TRP A 456 -11.58 -5.72 -0.33
C TRP A 456 -10.68 -4.48 -0.26
N SER A 457 -9.43 -4.66 0.16
CA SER A 457 -8.47 -3.59 0.37
C SER A 457 -7.06 -4.00 -0.09
N PHE A 458 -6.28 -2.99 -0.45
CA PHE A 458 -4.84 -3.07 -0.67
C PHE A 458 -4.15 -2.44 0.53
N ASN A 459 -3.36 -3.22 1.27
CA ASN A 459 -2.92 -2.88 2.63
C ASN A 459 -4.15 -2.48 3.48
N HIS A 460 -4.13 -1.28 4.05
CA HIS A 460 -5.22 -0.70 4.83
C HIS A 460 -6.21 0.14 3.97
N ALA A 461 -5.94 0.32 2.67
CA ALA A 461 -6.74 1.16 1.78
C ALA A 461 -7.88 0.34 1.13
N SER A 462 -9.11 0.62 1.53
CA SER A 462 -10.31 -0.08 1.02
C SER A 462 -10.68 0.40 -0.38
N VAL A 463 -11.05 -0.53 -1.25
CA VAL A 463 -11.58 -0.22 -2.58
C VAL A 463 -13.02 0.30 -2.45
N LEU A 464 -13.24 1.53 -2.92
CA LEU A 464 -14.48 2.31 -2.70
C LEU A 464 -15.57 2.05 -3.75
N ALA A 465 -15.17 1.66 -4.95
CA ALA A 465 -16.06 1.52 -6.10
C ALA A 465 -15.70 0.29 -6.94
N ASN A 466 -16.57 -0.06 -7.87
CA ASN A 466 -16.30 -1.10 -8.85
C ASN A 466 -15.18 -0.66 -9.81
N GLU A 467 -14.61 -1.64 -10.51
CA GLU A 467 -13.61 -1.44 -11.56
C GLU A 467 -14.11 -0.46 -12.62
N PHE A 468 -13.30 0.55 -12.92
CA PHE A 468 -13.50 1.44 -14.06
C PHE A 468 -12.41 1.16 -15.10
N ASN A 469 -12.78 0.88 -16.36
CA ASN A 469 -11.83 0.46 -17.38
C ASN A 469 -11.56 1.57 -18.39
N VAL A 470 -10.28 1.80 -18.71
CA VAL A 470 -9.85 2.72 -19.77
C VAL A 470 -8.79 2.01 -20.60
N GLY A 471 -9.06 1.82 -21.89
CA GLY A 471 -8.21 1.00 -22.74
C GLY A 471 -7.99 -0.39 -22.13
N ASN A 472 -6.73 -0.75 -21.91
CA ASN A 472 -6.33 -2.00 -21.25
C ASN A 472 -6.10 -1.87 -19.74
N LYS A 473 -6.42 -0.73 -19.12
CA LYS A 473 -6.17 -0.49 -17.69
C LYS A 473 -7.42 -0.60 -16.85
N SER A 474 -7.24 -1.16 -15.65
CA SER A 474 -8.26 -1.25 -14.60
C SER A 474 -8.01 -0.18 -13.55
N ILE A 475 -8.99 0.66 -13.24
CA ILE A 475 -8.88 1.74 -12.26
C ILE A 475 -9.75 1.39 -11.05
N TYR A 476 -9.14 1.39 -9.87
CA TYR A 476 -9.83 1.22 -8.58
C TYR A 476 -9.61 2.43 -7.68
N PHE A 477 -10.71 3.02 -7.22
CA PHE A 477 -10.65 4.08 -6.21
C PHE A 477 -10.41 3.49 -4.83
N ILE A 478 -9.40 4.00 -4.11
CA ILE A 478 -9.02 3.56 -2.77
C ILE A 478 -9.28 4.64 -1.71
N SER A 479 -9.50 4.20 -0.46
CA SER A 479 -9.88 5.08 0.66
C SER A 479 -8.76 5.94 1.24
N SER A 480 -7.51 5.60 0.96
CA SER A 480 -6.32 6.28 1.49
C SER A 480 -5.13 6.13 0.55
N VAL A 481 -4.14 7.00 0.68
CA VAL A 481 -2.86 6.88 -0.03
C VAL A 481 -2.12 5.65 0.48
N LEU A 482 -1.58 4.83 -0.42
CA LEU A 482 -0.69 3.73 -0.06
C LEU A 482 0.70 4.26 0.27
N GLU A 483 1.17 3.95 1.47
CA GLU A 483 2.53 4.26 1.91
C GLU A 483 3.44 3.04 1.67
N PRO A 484 4.54 3.19 0.91
CA PRO A 484 5.54 2.14 0.81
C PRO A 484 6.07 1.72 2.19
N PRO A 485 6.34 0.42 2.42
CA PRO A 485 6.92 -0.06 3.67
C PRO A 485 8.22 0.66 4.07
N LYS A 486 8.41 0.86 5.38
CA LYS A 486 9.59 1.53 5.94
C LYS A 486 10.81 0.60 5.99
N ASP A 487 11.96 1.16 6.31
CA ASP A 487 13.18 0.38 6.54
C ASP A 487 13.03 -0.63 7.67
N ILE A 488 13.85 -1.66 7.60
CA ILE A 488 13.79 -2.83 8.45
C ILE A 488 13.90 -2.50 9.95
N MET A 489 14.71 -1.50 10.31
CA MET A 489 14.89 -1.10 11.70
C MET A 489 13.68 -0.32 12.19
N SER A 490 13.13 0.57 11.38
CA SER A 490 11.90 1.30 11.70
C SER A 490 10.72 0.35 11.92
N VAL A 491 10.59 -0.71 11.11
CA VAL A 491 9.56 -1.74 11.28
C VAL A 491 9.81 -2.55 12.56
N ALA A 492 11.03 -3.05 12.77
CA ALA A 492 11.35 -3.87 13.95
C ALA A 492 11.18 -3.11 15.29
N VAL A 493 11.55 -1.82 15.34
CA VAL A 493 11.39 -0.97 16.55
C VAL A 493 9.92 -0.74 16.90
N SER A 494 9.02 -0.80 15.92
CA SER A 494 7.58 -0.60 16.15
C SER A 494 6.88 -1.81 16.80
N ASP A 495 7.52 -2.99 16.80
CA ASP A 495 7.00 -4.21 17.42
C ASP A 495 7.73 -4.53 18.74
N LEU A 496 7.00 -4.39 19.86
CA LEU A 496 7.52 -4.65 21.20
C LEU A 496 8.01 -6.09 21.42
N ARG A 497 7.54 -7.06 20.63
CA ARG A 497 7.97 -8.46 20.71
C ARG A 497 9.41 -8.67 20.22
N LEU A 498 9.96 -7.69 19.49
CA LEU A 498 11.26 -7.75 18.84
C LEU A 498 12.32 -6.88 19.55
N SER A 499 12.00 -6.31 20.71
CA SER A 499 12.87 -5.35 21.41
C SER A 499 14.25 -5.91 21.76
N THR A 500 14.37 -7.20 22.11
CA THR A 500 15.65 -7.82 22.44
C THR A 500 16.52 -8.01 21.20
N PHE A 501 15.93 -8.31 20.04
CA PHE A 501 16.66 -8.33 18.76
C PHE A 501 17.17 -6.94 18.40
N VAL A 502 16.31 -5.91 18.50
CA VAL A 502 16.69 -4.52 18.24
C VAL A 502 17.84 -4.09 19.15
N ALA A 503 17.79 -4.41 20.45
CA ALA A 503 18.88 -4.14 21.39
C ALA A 503 20.18 -4.86 21.00
N SER A 504 20.07 -6.09 20.50
CA SER A 504 21.20 -6.89 20.00
C SER A 504 21.85 -6.24 18.77
N VAL A 505 21.05 -5.76 17.82
CA VAL A 505 21.53 -5.03 16.64
C VAL A 505 22.27 -3.76 17.03
N TYR A 506 21.77 -3.01 18.01
CA TYR A 506 22.47 -1.83 18.52
C TYR A 506 23.76 -2.19 19.28
N ALA A 507 23.76 -3.24 20.10
CA ALA A 507 24.96 -3.72 20.80
C ALA A 507 26.05 -4.21 19.83
N ALA A 508 25.64 -4.75 18.68
CA ALA A 508 26.53 -5.13 17.58
C ALA A 508 26.95 -3.95 16.67
N GLU A 509 26.37 -2.76 16.86
CA GLU A 509 26.52 -1.58 15.98
C GLU A 509 26.13 -1.84 14.52
N MET A 510 25.12 -2.69 14.28
CA MET A 510 24.68 -3.10 12.94
C MET A 510 23.46 -2.33 12.42
N GLY A 511 22.89 -1.41 13.21
CA GLY A 511 21.64 -0.73 12.86
C GLY A 511 21.70 0.05 11.55
N GLU A 512 22.79 0.78 11.29
CA GLU A 512 22.96 1.51 10.03
C GLU A 512 23.31 0.60 8.85
N TYR A 513 24.03 -0.49 9.11
CA TYR A 513 24.33 -1.49 8.07
C TYR A 513 23.05 -2.14 7.55
N LEU A 514 22.20 -2.67 8.44
CA LEU A 514 20.99 -3.39 8.06
C LEU A 514 19.96 -2.54 7.30
N LYS A 515 19.95 -1.21 7.49
CA LYS A 515 19.09 -0.29 6.73
C LYS A 515 19.45 -0.21 5.25
N HIS A 516 20.70 -0.52 4.88
CA HIS A 516 21.24 -0.32 3.55
C HIS A 516 21.59 -1.63 2.83
N VAL A 517 21.34 -2.79 3.44
CA VAL A 517 21.49 -4.07 2.75
C VAL A 517 20.25 -4.31 1.86
N PRO A 518 20.43 -4.46 0.53
CA PRO A 518 19.32 -4.75 -0.37
C PRO A 518 18.90 -6.22 -0.32
N ALA A 519 17.66 -6.50 -0.71
CA ALA A 519 17.10 -7.83 -0.94
C ALA A 519 17.34 -8.83 0.20
N THR A 520 16.79 -8.51 1.37
CA THR A 520 16.99 -9.31 2.58
C THR A 520 15.70 -9.88 3.15
N THR A 521 15.77 -11.10 3.65
CA THR A 521 14.75 -11.71 4.50
C THR A 521 15.28 -11.87 5.91
N LEU A 522 14.68 -11.16 6.87
CA LEU A 522 15.06 -11.23 8.28
C LEU A 522 14.22 -12.23 9.04
N LEU A 523 14.88 -13.19 9.66
CA LEU A 523 14.30 -14.12 10.60
C LEU A 523 14.51 -13.54 12.00
N ILE A 524 13.50 -12.89 12.58
CA ILE A 524 13.65 -12.19 13.86
C ILE A 524 13.10 -13.04 15.01
N PRO A 525 13.94 -13.47 15.98
CA PRO A 525 13.47 -14.17 17.16
C PRO A 525 12.68 -13.26 18.09
N THR A 526 11.62 -13.79 18.69
CA THR A 526 10.86 -13.10 19.75
C THR A 526 11.70 -12.86 21.02
N ASN A 527 11.28 -11.93 21.88
CA ASN A 527 11.93 -11.72 23.18
C ASN A 527 12.04 -13.02 24.01
N ASN A 528 10.99 -13.87 24.00
CA ASN A 528 11.01 -15.17 24.69
C ASN A 528 12.09 -16.10 24.14
N ALA A 529 12.29 -16.12 22.81
CA ALA A 529 13.36 -16.90 22.19
C ALA A 529 14.76 -16.49 22.68
N PHE A 530 14.98 -15.19 22.92
CA PHE A 530 16.23 -14.70 23.51
C PHE A 530 16.37 -15.03 25.00
N GLU A 531 15.26 -15.08 25.75
CA GLU A 531 15.26 -15.48 27.16
C GLU A 531 15.69 -16.94 27.32
N GLU A 532 15.29 -17.82 26.39
CA GLU A 532 15.67 -19.25 26.38
C GLU A 532 17.18 -19.49 26.19
N LEU A 533 17.91 -18.53 25.62
CA LEU A 533 19.39 -18.59 25.56
C LEU A 533 20.06 -18.37 26.93
N GLY A 534 19.33 -17.83 27.92
CA GLY A 534 19.81 -17.64 29.28
C GLY A 534 21.14 -16.91 29.37
N TYR A 535 22.14 -17.54 30.02
CA TYR A 535 23.45 -16.93 30.21
C TYR A 535 24.29 -16.80 28.92
N ALA A 536 23.96 -17.52 27.85
CA ALA A 536 24.60 -17.32 26.55
C ALA A 536 24.28 -15.91 26.01
N MET A 537 23.01 -15.48 26.12
CA MET A 537 22.61 -14.14 25.70
C MET A 537 23.27 -13.05 26.55
N LYS A 538 23.35 -13.24 27.87
CA LYS A 538 24.05 -12.31 28.76
C LYS A 538 25.54 -12.16 28.41
N TYR A 539 26.18 -13.23 27.92
CA TYR A 539 27.54 -13.16 27.40
C TYR A 539 27.62 -12.42 26.06
N LEU A 540 26.72 -12.73 25.12
CA LEU A 540 26.70 -12.12 23.78
C LEU A 540 26.51 -10.59 23.81
N LEU A 541 25.80 -10.07 24.82
CA LEU A 541 25.63 -8.63 25.03
C LEU A 541 26.86 -7.92 25.62
N LYS A 542 27.91 -8.65 26.03
CA LYS A 542 29.17 -8.04 26.48
C LYS A 542 29.97 -7.55 25.28
N GLY A 543 30.60 -6.38 25.38
CA GLY A 543 31.38 -5.80 24.26
C GLY A 543 32.50 -6.70 23.71
N ARG A 544 32.99 -7.67 24.49
CA ARG A 544 33.98 -8.66 24.04
C ARG A 544 33.40 -9.70 23.06
N ALA A 545 32.09 -9.92 23.10
CA ALA A 545 31.36 -10.87 22.27
C ALA A 545 30.73 -10.20 21.02
N LYS A 546 31.02 -8.91 20.76
CA LYS A 546 30.45 -8.16 19.63
C LYS A 546 30.61 -8.89 18.29
N SER A 547 31.78 -9.47 18.02
CA SER A 547 32.02 -10.22 16.78
C SER A 547 31.13 -11.46 16.66
N GLU A 548 30.82 -12.13 17.77
CA GLU A 548 29.96 -13.32 17.79
C GLU A 548 28.50 -12.90 17.63
N LEU A 549 28.09 -11.80 18.26
CA LEU A 549 26.78 -11.21 18.08
C LEU A 549 26.53 -10.74 16.64
N THR A 550 27.54 -10.14 15.98
CA THR A 550 27.47 -9.77 14.56
C THR A 550 27.25 -10.99 13.68
N LYS A 551 28.00 -12.09 13.91
CA LYS A 551 27.79 -13.34 13.17
C LYS A 551 26.39 -13.90 13.39
N LEU A 552 25.93 -13.91 14.64
CA LEU A 552 24.58 -14.36 14.99
C LEU A 552 23.51 -13.56 14.24
N ILE A 553 23.62 -12.23 14.21
CA ILE A 553 22.65 -11.37 13.50
C ILE A 553 22.71 -11.65 11.99
N ASN A 554 23.89 -11.70 11.38
CA ASN A 554 24.03 -11.99 9.94
C ASN A 554 23.46 -13.36 9.55
N TYR A 555 23.54 -14.36 10.44
CA TYR A 555 22.96 -15.68 10.21
C TYR A 555 21.41 -15.66 10.19
N HIS A 556 20.80 -14.67 10.85
CA HIS A 556 19.34 -14.45 10.81
C HIS A 556 18.90 -13.62 9.60
N VAL A 557 19.82 -13.26 8.70
CA VAL A 557 19.49 -12.52 7.47
C VAL A 557 19.77 -13.40 6.27
N ILE A 558 18.73 -13.86 5.60
CA ILE A 558 18.84 -14.51 4.30
C ILE A 558 19.12 -13.44 3.25
N ASN A 559 20.10 -13.70 2.38
CA ASN A 559 20.56 -12.80 1.31
C ASN A 559 19.70 -12.95 0.05
N ASP A 560 18.38 -12.93 0.22
CA ASP A 560 17.36 -12.92 -0.82
C ASP A 560 16.00 -12.49 -0.21
N ILE A 561 15.05 -12.10 -1.05
CA ILE A 561 13.66 -11.81 -0.63
C ILE A 561 12.81 -13.08 -0.80
N VAL A 562 12.43 -13.69 0.32
CA VAL A 562 11.71 -14.96 0.37
C VAL A 562 10.42 -14.76 1.15
N TYR A 563 9.29 -14.64 0.45
CA TYR A 563 7.95 -14.58 1.05
C TYR A 563 7.49 -15.98 1.49
N LEU A 564 6.53 -16.07 2.42
CA LEU A 564 6.04 -17.37 2.91
C LEU A 564 5.43 -18.24 1.80
N SER A 565 4.87 -17.64 0.74
CA SER A 565 4.34 -18.35 -0.43
C SER A 565 5.45 -18.98 -1.30
N ASP A 566 6.62 -18.35 -1.29
CA ASP A 566 7.74 -18.67 -2.19
C ASP A 566 8.77 -19.58 -1.50
N MET A 567 8.62 -19.81 -0.19
CA MET A 567 9.46 -20.72 0.59
C MET A 567 9.33 -22.15 0.07
N THR A 568 10.48 -22.82 -0.06
CA THR A 568 10.57 -24.23 -0.45
C THR A 568 11.54 -24.98 0.47
N ASN A 569 11.38 -26.30 0.57
CA ASN A 569 12.32 -27.14 1.33
C ASN A 569 13.72 -27.05 0.72
N GLY A 570 14.72 -26.72 1.54
CA GLY A 570 16.11 -26.58 1.10
C GLY A 570 16.90 -25.59 1.94
N THR A 571 18.06 -25.21 1.42
CA THR A 571 18.97 -24.28 2.12
C THR A 571 18.93 -22.89 1.48
N TYR A 572 19.12 -21.88 2.31
CA TYR A 572 19.16 -20.47 1.91
C TYR A 572 20.46 -19.84 2.40
N LYS A 573 21.13 -19.06 1.54
CA LYS A 573 22.35 -18.35 1.90
C LYS A 573 22.03 -17.18 2.83
N THR A 574 22.78 -17.07 3.93
CA THR A 574 22.67 -15.94 4.86
C THR A 574 23.76 -14.91 4.60
N LEU A 575 23.67 -13.71 5.21
CA LEU A 575 24.74 -12.71 5.17
C LEU A 575 26.01 -13.15 5.93
N LEU A 576 25.97 -14.27 6.67
CA LEU A 576 27.15 -14.88 7.26
C LEU A 576 27.92 -15.75 6.25
N ASP A 577 27.39 -15.98 5.04
CA ASP A 577 27.83 -16.98 4.07
C ASP A 577 27.69 -18.45 4.55
N THR A 578 27.01 -18.67 5.68
CA THR A 578 26.60 -19.99 6.15
C THR A 578 25.14 -20.22 5.79
N ASP A 579 24.83 -21.37 5.21
CA ASP A 579 23.47 -21.73 4.80
C ASP A 579 22.56 -21.99 6.02
N ILE A 580 21.31 -21.52 5.94
CA ILE A 580 20.24 -21.87 6.87
C ILE A 580 19.28 -22.84 6.20
N ASP A 581 18.88 -23.89 6.92
CA ASP A 581 18.03 -24.96 6.42
C ASP A 581 16.56 -24.65 6.70
N LEU A 582 15.70 -24.75 5.68
CA LEU A 582 14.28 -24.47 5.75
C LEU A 582 13.47 -25.73 5.44
N HIS A 583 12.52 -26.02 6.32
CA HIS A 583 11.63 -27.16 6.20
C HIS A 583 10.16 -26.77 6.38
N ILE A 584 9.32 -27.27 5.48
CA ILE A 584 7.88 -27.13 5.41
C ILE A 584 7.28 -28.50 5.69
N ARG A 585 6.44 -28.57 6.72
CA ARG A 585 5.70 -29.78 7.11
C ARG A 585 4.20 -29.54 7.02
N ASP A 586 3.49 -30.45 6.38
CA ASP A 586 2.02 -30.43 6.32
C ASP A 586 1.44 -31.07 7.59
N LYS A 587 0.89 -30.25 8.49
CA LYS A 587 0.15 -30.68 9.69
C LYS A 587 -1.36 -30.75 9.40
N GLY A 588 -1.75 -31.50 8.37
CA GLY A 588 -3.15 -31.72 7.99
C GLY A 588 -3.87 -30.44 7.54
N ASN A 589 -4.37 -29.65 8.50
CA ASN A 589 -5.10 -28.39 8.23
C ASN A 589 -4.20 -27.14 8.19
N ALA A 590 -2.91 -27.27 8.46
CA ALA A 590 -1.96 -26.16 8.47
C ALA A 590 -0.60 -26.60 7.93
N THR A 591 0.15 -25.66 7.35
CA THR A 591 1.56 -25.84 6.99
C THR A 591 2.42 -25.20 8.07
N GLU A 592 3.36 -25.96 8.63
CA GLU A 592 4.35 -25.45 9.59
C GLU A 592 5.67 -25.23 8.86
N LYS A 593 6.18 -24.00 8.91
CA LYS A 593 7.48 -23.65 8.33
C LYS A 593 8.50 -23.48 9.45
N THR A 594 9.62 -24.15 9.31
CA THR A 594 10.69 -24.21 10.30
C THR A 594 12.03 -23.88 9.67
N VAL A 595 12.89 -23.19 10.41
CA VAL A 595 14.24 -22.81 10.00
C VAL A 595 15.23 -23.30 11.04
N GLY A 596 16.41 -23.74 10.61
CA GLY A 596 17.43 -24.20 11.55
C GLY A 596 18.81 -24.34 10.94
N SER A 597 19.79 -24.68 11.76
CA SER A 597 21.11 -25.06 11.27
C SER A 597 21.06 -26.30 10.39
N LEU A 598 21.98 -26.36 9.44
CA LEU A 598 22.30 -27.56 8.68
C LEU A 598 22.53 -28.75 9.63
N ARG A 599 22.22 -29.94 9.11
CA ARG A 599 22.43 -31.21 9.79
C ARG A 599 23.51 -32.02 9.07
N ASN A 600 24.28 -32.79 9.85
CA ASN A 600 25.24 -33.74 9.29
C ASN A 600 24.53 -34.95 8.66
N GLU A 601 25.28 -35.87 8.03
CA GLU A 601 24.74 -37.07 7.37
C GLU A 601 23.92 -37.96 8.31
N VAL A 602 24.20 -37.91 9.62
CA VAL A 602 23.52 -38.69 10.66
C VAL A 602 22.27 -37.97 11.19
N GLY A 603 22.01 -36.73 10.75
CA GLY A 603 20.85 -35.94 11.11
C GLY A 603 21.03 -35.03 12.34
N TYR A 604 22.24 -34.91 12.90
CA TYR A 604 22.53 -34.01 14.01
C TYR A 604 22.77 -32.58 13.53
N SER A 605 22.19 -31.60 14.24
CA SER A 605 22.40 -30.19 13.94
C SER A 605 23.84 -29.76 14.21
N LEU A 606 24.45 -29.01 13.28
CA LEU A 606 25.83 -28.53 13.42
C LEU A 606 26.01 -27.53 14.58
N ASN A 607 24.94 -26.84 14.99
CA ASN A 607 24.96 -25.92 16.14
C ASN A 607 24.55 -26.59 17.47
N GLY A 608 24.18 -27.87 17.45
CA GLY A 608 23.69 -28.62 18.61
C GLY A 608 22.24 -28.32 19.02
N GLU A 609 21.53 -27.45 18.31
CA GLU A 609 20.09 -27.24 18.54
C GLU A 609 19.28 -28.41 17.99
N GLU A 610 18.54 -29.08 18.86
CA GLU A 610 17.79 -30.29 18.50
C GLU A 610 16.51 -29.95 17.72
N ARG A 611 15.91 -28.80 18.05
CA ARG A 611 14.70 -28.25 17.45
C ARG A 611 15.02 -27.11 16.49
N LYS A 612 14.27 -27.06 15.38
CA LYS A 612 14.25 -25.94 14.43
C LYS A 612 13.28 -24.85 14.93
N ALA A 613 13.64 -23.58 14.75
CA ALA A 613 12.74 -22.47 15.01
C ALA A 613 11.49 -22.52 14.11
N VAL A 614 10.31 -22.29 14.68
CA VAL A 614 9.06 -22.21 13.93
C VAL A 614 8.80 -20.76 13.55
N ILE A 615 8.47 -20.51 12.29
CA ILE A 615 7.98 -19.20 11.83
C ILE A 615 6.54 -19.02 12.34
N LYS A 616 6.32 -18.07 13.26
CA LYS A 616 5.02 -17.81 13.88
C LYS A 616 4.17 -16.83 13.08
N GLU A 617 4.84 -15.85 12.49
CA GLU A 617 4.24 -14.77 11.73
C GLU A 617 5.25 -14.35 10.67
N GLY A 618 4.80 -13.98 9.48
CA GLY A 618 5.69 -13.63 8.40
C GLY A 618 5.04 -12.72 7.39
N ASP A 619 5.78 -12.42 6.33
CA ASP A 619 5.37 -11.47 5.29
C ASP A 619 5.19 -10.03 5.81
N ILE A 620 5.93 -9.66 6.86
CA ILE A 620 6.00 -8.28 7.33
C ILE A 620 6.91 -7.49 6.38
N LEU A 621 6.30 -6.73 5.49
CA LEU A 621 6.99 -6.03 4.41
C LEU A 621 7.88 -4.88 4.92
N THR A 622 9.04 -4.70 4.28
CA THR A 622 9.99 -3.61 4.55
C THR A 622 10.47 -2.99 3.23
N SER A 623 11.19 -1.87 3.27
CA SER A 623 11.71 -1.21 2.07
C SER A 623 12.79 -2.02 1.32
N SER A 624 13.37 -3.05 1.94
CA SER A 624 14.45 -3.87 1.39
C SER A 624 14.13 -5.37 1.30
N GLY A 625 12.92 -5.78 1.68
CA GLY A 625 12.50 -7.18 1.66
C GLY A 625 11.45 -7.46 2.73
N VAL A 626 11.66 -8.48 3.55
CA VAL A 626 10.60 -9.02 4.43
C VAL A 626 11.14 -9.49 5.79
N ILE A 627 10.31 -9.41 6.82
CA ILE A 627 10.56 -9.96 8.16
C ILE A 627 9.64 -11.16 8.41
N HIS A 628 10.21 -12.24 8.93
CA HIS A 628 9.51 -13.38 9.50
C HIS A 628 9.91 -13.54 10.97
N ILE A 629 8.93 -13.67 11.86
CA ILE A 629 9.13 -13.80 13.29
C ILE A 629 9.25 -15.29 13.65
N ILE A 630 10.32 -15.65 14.36
CA ILE A 630 10.61 -17.02 14.77
C ILE A 630 10.59 -17.19 16.30
N ASP A 631 10.34 -18.42 16.75
CA ASP A 631 10.19 -18.74 18.18
C ASP A 631 11.45 -19.26 18.88
N GLN A 632 12.59 -19.30 18.19
CA GLN A 632 13.88 -19.71 18.74
C GLN A 632 14.99 -18.88 18.10
N VAL A 633 16.08 -18.63 18.82
CA VAL A 633 17.28 -18.03 18.24
C VAL A 633 18.09 -19.12 17.55
N GLU A 634 18.31 -18.98 16.25
CA GLU A 634 19.12 -19.93 15.49
C GLU A 634 20.59 -19.53 15.52
N ARG A 635 21.45 -20.40 16.06
CA ARG A 635 22.89 -20.13 16.19
C ARG A 635 23.66 -20.73 15.01
N PRO A 636 24.58 -19.99 14.38
CA PRO A 636 25.50 -20.59 13.42
C PRO A 636 26.58 -21.42 14.15
N ALA A 637 27.14 -22.44 13.49
CA ALA A 637 28.17 -23.30 14.07
C ALA A 637 29.46 -22.52 14.43
N GLU A 638 29.70 -21.40 13.74
CA GLU A 638 30.83 -20.49 13.95
C GLU A 638 30.72 -19.65 15.23
N VAL A 639 29.54 -19.61 15.86
CA VAL A 639 29.31 -18.98 17.17
C VAL A 639 29.39 -20.06 18.25
N ASP A 640 30.62 -20.36 18.61
CA ASP A 640 30.94 -21.35 19.65
C ASP A 640 30.74 -20.77 21.06
N ILE A 641 29.77 -21.29 21.81
CA ILE A 641 29.50 -20.88 23.19
C ILE A 641 30.14 -21.90 24.14
N THR A 642 31.36 -21.61 24.61
CA THR A 642 32.06 -22.47 25.58
C THR A 642 31.56 -22.26 27.01
N LEU A 643 31.85 -23.21 27.90
CA LEU A 643 31.58 -23.06 29.34
C LEU A 643 32.24 -21.79 29.90
N ARG A 644 33.48 -21.49 29.49
CA ARG A 644 34.16 -20.24 29.88
C ARG A 644 33.34 -19.00 29.51
N LYS A 645 32.73 -18.97 28.33
CA LYS A 645 31.89 -17.85 27.87
C LYS A 645 30.61 -17.74 28.70
N LEU A 646 29.97 -18.87 29.00
CA LEU A 646 28.80 -18.91 29.89
C LEU A 646 29.12 -18.43 31.32
N LEU A 647 30.24 -18.87 31.92
CA LEU A 647 30.71 -18.39 33.23
C LEU A 647 30.99 -16.88 33.23
N LYS A 648 31.56 -16.36 32.13
CA LYS A 648 31.69 -14.91 31.96
C LYS A 648 30.32 -14.24 31.88
N GLY A 649 29.35 -14.82 31.19
CA GLY A 649 27.97 -14.33 31.09
C GLY A 649 27.25 -14.28 32.44
N SER A 650 27.53 -15.24 33.33
CA SER A 650 26.95 -15.32 34.67
C SER A 650 27.67 -14.48 35.74
N ASN A 651 28.73 -13.77 35.37
CA ASN A 651 29.60 -13.05 36.32
C ASN A 651 30.16 -13.99 37.41
N ALA A 652 30.64 -15.16 37.01
CA ALA A 652 31.31 -16.12 37.89
C ALA A 652 32.84 -16.06 37.70
N ASN A 653 33.44 -14.87 37.83
CA ASN A 653 34.88 -14.68 37.64
C ASN A 653 35.72 -15.37 38.73
N THR A 654 35.19 -15.44 39.95
CA THR A 654 35.79 -16.15 41.08
C THR A 654 35.83 -17.64 40.80
N MET A 655 34.73 -18.22 40.32
CA MET A 655 34.71 -19.62 39.90
C MET A 655 35.69 -19.88 38.74
N LEU A 656 35.76 -18.97 37.75
CA LEU A 656 36.76 -19.05 36.67
C LEU A 656 38.20 -19.10 37.20
N ASP A 657 38.54 -18.28 38.21
CA ASP A 657 39.85 -18.29 38.86
C ASP A 657 40.12 -19.60 39.62
N LEU A 658 39.11 -20.16 40.30
CA LEU A 658 39.21 -21.47 40.96
C LEU A 658 39.46 -22.62 39.97
N PHE A 659 38.79 -22.60 38.81
CA PHE A 659 39.07 -23.54 37.72
C PHE A 659 40.51 -23.41 37.20
N GLN A 660 41.01 -22.17 37.08
CA GLN A 660 42.39 -21.92 36.65
C GLN A 660 43.41 -22.43 37.67
N LYS A 661 43.22 -22.12 38.96
CA LYS A 661 44.14 -22.54 40.03
C LYS A 661 44.09 -24.03 40.35
N SER A 662 42.94 -24.68 40.18
CA SER A 662 42.82 -26.13 40.35
C SER A 662 43.45 -26.94 39.22
N GLY A 663 43.76 -26.29 38.08
CA GLY A 663 44.28 -26.96 36.88
C GLY A 663 43.19 -27.58 36.00
N LEU A 664 41.90 -27.36 36.31
CA LEU A 664 40.75 -27.90 35.56
C LEU A 664 40.22 -26.94 34.49
N HIS A 665 40.94 -25.86 34.17
CA HIS A 665 40.51 -24.87 33.18
C HIS A 665 40.34 -25.41 31.75
N TRP A 666 41.03 -26.49 31.39
CA TRP A 666 40.89 -27.17 30.09
C TRP A 666 39.43 -27.60 29.82
N LEU A 667 38.69 -27.93 30.88
CA LEU A 667 37.26 -28.27 30.82
C LEU A 667 36.43 -27.12 30.28
N LEU A 668 36.80 -25.88 30.63
CA LEU A 668 36.01 -24.69 30.33
C LEU A 668 36.08 -24.29 28.86
N ASP A 669 37.16 -24.70 28.20
CA ASP A 669 37.44 -24.42 26.79
C ASP A 669 37.13 -25.63 25.89
N GLY A 670 36.71 -26.76 26.48
CA GLY A 670 36.40 -27.98 25.73
C GLY A 670 37.65 -28.69 25.20
N ASP A 671 38.83 -28.44 25.78
CA ASP A 671 40.10 -29.04 25.38
C ASP A 671 40.25 -30.48 25.93
N ILE A 672 41.17 -31.26 25.35
CA ILE A 672 41.53 -32.60 25.84
C ILE A 672 42.29 -32.44 27.17
N PRO A 673 42.06 -33.30 28.18
CA PRO A 673 42.82 -33.29 29.43
C PRO A 673 44.34 -33.37 29.16
N PRO A 674 45.18 -32.68 29.96
CA PRO A 674 46.62 -32.65 29.73
C PRO A 674 47.25 -34.07 29.80
N PRO A 675 48.14 -34.42 28.86
CA PRO A 675 48.65 -35.78 28.67
C PRO A 675 49.66 -36.28 29.72
N GLU A 676 50.02 -35.48 30.73
CA GLU A 676 51.13 -35.78 31.64
C GLU A 676 50.78 -36.63 32.87
N ASP A 677 49.57 -37.17 32.98
CA ASP A 677 49.18 -37.97 34.15
C ASP A 677 48.73 -39.38 33.74
N TYR A 678 49.66 -40.33 33.72
CA TYR A 678 49.39 -41.76 33.47
C TYR A 678 48.43 -42.40 34.51
N ASN A 679 48.11 -41.70 35.59
CA ASN A 679 47.11 -42.10 36.58
C ASN A 679 45.84 -41.25 36.52
N ASN A 680 45.67 -40.45 35.47
CA ASN A 680 44.49 -39.62 35.29
C ASN A 680 43.23 -40.51 35.29
N PRO A 681 42.37 -40.43 36.33
CA PRO A 681 41.15 -41.25 36.40
C PRO A 681 40.18 -40.92 35.26
N TYR A 682 40.38 -39.81 34.56
CA TYR A 682 39.56 -39.37 33.42
C TYR A 682 39.86 -40.14 32.12
N GLU A 683 41.02 -40.81 31.98
CA GLU A 683 41.33 -41.69 30.84
C GLU A 683 40.74 -43.11 31.00
N LYS A 684 40.61 -43.60 32.23
CA LYS A 684 40.37 -45.03 32.52
C LYS A 684 38.96 -45.56 32.18
N ARG A 685 38.03 -44.73 31.71
CA ARG A 685 36.70 -45.16 31.20
C ARG A 685 36.47 -44.86 29.70
N ASN A 686 37.49 -44.42 28.96
CA ASN A 686 37.41 -44.21 27.50
C ASN A 686 37.69 -45.49 26.68
N THR A 687 37.49 -46.69 27.25
CA THR A 687 37.87 -47.96 26.59
C THR A 687 36.79 -48.56 25.68
N SER A 688 35.77 -47.79 25.30
CA SER A 688 34.81 -48.19 24.27
C SER A 688 34.94 -47.23 23.10
N ILE A 689 35.62 -47.70 22.04
CA ILE A 689 35.50 -47.30 20.63
C ILE A 689 35.01 -45.85 20.39
N GLY A 690 35.93 -44.96 20.01
CA GLY A 690 35.62 -43.77 19.19
C GLY A 690 34.98 -42.54 19.87
N HIS A 691 34.56 -42.59 21.13
CA HIS A 691 33.82 -41.46 21.71
C HIS A 691 34.72 -40.33 22.29
N PRO A 692 34.54 -39.05 21.87
CA PRO A 692 35.22 -37.91 22.46
C PRO A 692 34.69 -37.56 23.86
N VAL A 693 35.47 -36.77 24.59
CA VAL A 693 35.25 -36.21 25.94
C VAL A 693 33.76 -36.15 26.37
N LYS A 694 33.41 -36.77 27.51
CA LYS A 694 32.07 -36.68 28.10
C LYS A 694 31.66 -35.20 28.26
N PRO A 695 30.43 -34.80 27.93
CA PRO A 695 30.01 -33.43 28.16
C PRO A 695 29.76 -33.16 29.65
N TYR A 696 30.05 -31.93 30.07
CA TYR A 696 30.01 -31.54 31.49
C TYR A 696 29.05 -30.38 31.71
N THR A 697 28.25 -30.48 32.78
CA THR A 697 27.55 -29.32 33.34
C THR A 697 28.29 -28.79 34.55
N VAL A 698 28.54 -27.48 34.57
CA VAL A 698 29.19 -26.79 35.68
C VAL A 698 28.14 -26.07 36.54
N LEU A 699 28.01 -26.51 37.78
CA LEU A 699 27.34 -25.75 38.82
C LEU A 699 28.18 -24.50 39.10
N THR A 700 27.62 -23.34 38.82
CA THR A 700 28.37 -22.09 38.67
C THR A 700 27.86 -21.07 39.68
N PRO A 701 28.43 -21.00 40.88
CA PRO A 701 28.12 -19.92 41.80
C PRO A 701 28.57 -18.58 41.20
N ASN A 702 27.72 -17.56 41.26
CA ASN A 702 28.10 -16.21 40.84
C ASN A 702 29.13 -15.60 41.81
N ASP A 703 29.73 -14.45 41.46
CA ASP A 703 30.74 -13.81 42.32
C ASP A 703 30.20 -13.44 43.72
N ASP A 704 28.92 -13.07 43.82
CA ASP A 704 28.27 -12.73 45.10
C ASP A 704 28.18 -13.93 46.05
N ALA A 705 28.05 -15.15 45.52
CA ALA A 705 27.99 -16.40 46.29
C ALA A 705 29.26 -16.65 47.11
N PHE A 706 30.40 -16.09 46.70
CA PHE A 706 31.69 -16.28 47.38
C PHE A 706 31.94 -15.32 48.54
N THR A 707 31.04 -14.35 48.78
CA THR A 707 31.21 -13.33 49.84
C THR A 707 31.31 -13.90 51.25
N HIS A 708 30.71 -15.07 51.50
CA HIS A 708 30.69 -15.74 52.80
C HIS A 708 31.72 -16.87 52.92
N ILE A 709 32.61 -17.02 51.94
CA ILE A 709 33.57 -18.14 51.87
C ILE A 709 34.99 -17.63 52.07
N ASN A 710 35.72 -18.29 52.96
CA ASN A 710 37.13 -18.01 53.17
C ASN A 710 37.97 -18.59 52.01
N LEU A 711 38.05 -17.88 50.89
CA LEU A 711 38.81 -18.29 49.71
C LEU A 711 40.30 -18.54 50.00
N THR A 712 40.89 -17.85 50.98
CA THR A 712 42.30 -18.04 51.38
C THR A 712 42.58 -19.49 51.78
N HIS A 713 41.66 -20.14 52.50
CA HIS A 713 41.79 -21.56 52.86
C HIS A 713 41.95 -22.45 51.62
N TYR A 714 41.15 -22.23 50.59
CA TYR A 714 41.21 -23.02 49.35
C TYR A 714 42.44 -22.66 48.52
N TYR A 715 42.89 -21.41 48.52
CA TYR A 715 44.12 -21.05 47.80
C TYR A 715 45.38 -21.65 48.43
N ASP A 716 45.38 -21.88 49.75
CA ASP A 716 46.51 -22.48 50.48
C ASP A 716 46.51 -24.02 50.44
N ASP A 717 45.33 -24.66 50.33
CA ASP A 717 45.17 -26.11 50.25
C ASP A 717 44.66 -26.58 48.87
N ARG A 718 45.60 -27.11 48.07
CA ARG A 718 45.30 -27.64 46.73
C ARG A 718 44.27 -28.76 46.74
N ALA A 719 44.27 -29.64 47.75
CA ALA A 719 43.33 -30.76 47.81
C ALA A 719 41.92 -30.27 48.12
N ALA A 720 41.79 -29.28 49.02
CA ALA A 720 40.51 -28.63 49.31
C ALA A 720 39.97 -27.86 48.10
N LEU A 721 40.85 -27.12 47.38
CA LEU A 721 40.48 -26.41 46.15
C LEU A 721 39.99 -27.36 45.07
N GLU A 722 40.72 -28.44 44.84
CA GLU A 722 40.36 -29.45 43.85
C GLU A 722 39.03 -30.13 44.22
N ALA A 723 38.82 -30.46 45.50
CA ALA A 723 37.55 -31.02 45.96
C ALA A 723 36.37 -30.05 45.74
N LEU A 724 36.56 -28.76 46.03
CA LEU A 724 35.55 -27.71 45.82
C LEU A 724 35.16 -27.60 44.35
N VAL A 725 36.13 -27.52 43.43
CA VAL A 725 35.85 -27.41 41.99
C VAL A 725 35.22 -28.69 41.45
N ARG A 726 35.71 -29.87 41.86
CA ARG A 726 35.15 -31.17 41.44
C ARG A 726 33.70 -31.37 41.88
N MET A 727 33.30 -30.84 43.04
CA MET A 727 31.90 -30.86 43.52
C MET A 727 30.94 -30.17 42.56
N HIS A 728 31.44 -29.17 41.83
CA HIS A 728 30.66 -28.34 40.92
C HIS A 728 30.67 -28.83 39.47
N ILE A 729 31.30 -29.97 39.16
CA ILE A 729 31.36 -30.51 37.80
C ILE A 729 30.53 -31.78 37.74
N LEU A 730 29.46 -31.76 36.95
CA LEU A 730 28.57 -32.89 36.71
C LEU A 730 28.84 -33.47 35.31
N PRO A 731 29.49 -34.64 35.19
CA PRO A 731 29.57 -35.35 33.91
C PRO A 731 28.18 -35.83 33.46
N ALA A 732 27.94 -35.86 32.15
CA ALA A 732 26.74 -36.47 31.61
C ALA A 732 26.68 -37.98 31.94
N PRO A 733 25.50 -38.53 32.26
CA PRO A 733 25.33 -39.97 32.50
C PRO A 733 25.79 -40.82 31.30
N PRO A 734 26.39 -42.00 31.52
CA PRO A 734 26.85 -42.88 30.44
C PRO A 734 25.70 -43.41 29.55
N ASP A 735 24.48 -43.54 30.08
CA ASP A 735 23.30 -44.06 29.35
C ASP A 735 22.79 -43.14 28.23
N TYR A 736 23.42 -41.99 28.01
CA TYR A 736 23.12 -41.10 26.88
C TYR A 736 23.50 -41.69 25.50
N LEU A 737 24.39 -42.69 25.46
CA LEU A 737 24.99 -43.15 24.20
C LEU A 737 24.75 -44.63 23.87
N GLU A 738 24.27 -45.47 24.80
CA GLU A 738 24.34 -46.94 24.64
C GLU A 738 23.01 -47.68 24.41
N ASP A 739 21.82 -47.10 24.61
CA ASP A 739 20.56 -47.85 24.42
C ASP A 739 19.88 -47.57 23.06
N ARG A 740 19.81 -48.62 22.24
CA ARG A 740 18.89 -48.72 21.09
C ARG A 740 17.43 -48.75 21.59
N ASP A 741 16.83 -47.55 21.69
CA ASP A 741 15.41 -47.20 21.80
C ASP A 741 14.66 -47.50 23.12
N PRO A 742 14.11 -46.45 23.77
CA PRO A 742 12.89 -45.80 23.25
C PRO A 742 12.99 -44.29 22.94
N TYR A 743 14.19 -43.75 22.68
CA TYR A 743 14.35 -42.40 22.12
C TYR A 743 14.80 -42.44 20.66
N SER A 744 14.04 -43.16 19.82
CA SER A 744 14.25 -43.05 18.39
C SER A 744 13.98 -41.60 18.03
N LEU A 745 15.01 -40.92 17.54
CA LEU A 745 14.96 -39.59 16.93
C LEU A 745 14.22 -39.64 15.58
N VAL A 746 13.20 -40.49 15.47
CA VAL A 746 12.05 -40.22 14.60
C VAL A 746 11.36 -39.02 15.23
N GLU A 747 10.94 -38.05 14.40
CA GLU A 747 10.15 -36.88 14.78
C GLU A 747 8.91 -37.26 15.61
N GLN A 748 9.08 -37.57 16.91
CA GLN A 748 7.99 -37.78 17.84
C GLN A 748 7.71 -36.45 18.51
N ASP A 749 6.67 -35.79 18.01
CA ASP A 749 6.04 -34.55 18.48
C ASP A 749 5.60 -34.55 19.97
N ASN A 750 5.99 -35.54 20.78
CA ASN A 750 5.56 -35.73 22.17
C ASN A 750 6.71 -35.84 23.19
N VAL A 751 7.98 -35.70 22.77
CA VAL A 751 9.04 -35.44 23.75
C VAL A 751 8.83 -33.99 24.24
N PRO A 752 8.57 -33.75 25.54
CA PRO A 752 8.49 -32.40 26.06
C PRO A 752 9.77 -31.67 25.65
N PRO A 753 9.69 -30.41 25.21
CA PRO A 753 10.89 -29.66 24.85
C PRO A 753 11.92 -29.84 25.96
N THR A 754 13.20 -29.98 25.61
CA THR A 754 14.26 -29.65 26.56
C THR A 754 13.98 -28.21 26.99
N ASN A 755 13.29 -28.07 28.12
CA ASN A 755 12.69 -26.81 28.58
C ASN A 755 13.78 -25.72 28.56
N GLY A 756 13.64 -24.69 27.73
CA GLY A 756 14.33 -23.40 27.86
C GLY A 756 15.85 -23.45 28.07
N GLY A 757 16.60 -24.21 27.25
CA GLY A 757 18.07 -24.13 27.28
C GLY A 757 18.74 -24.77 28.50
N HIS A 758 18.07 -25.72 29.16
CA HIS A 758 18.65 -26.49 30.25
C HIS A 758 19.80 -27.41 29.76
N PRO A 759 20.98 -27.41 30.42
CA PRO A 759 22.12 -28.25 30.02
C PRO A 759 22.03 -29.71 30.46
N LEU A 760 21.07 -30.05 31.34
CA LEU A 760 20.72 -31.41 31.74
C LEU A 760 19.23 -31.53 31.98
N PHE A 761 18.70 -32.76 31.90
CA PHE A 761 17.35 -33.06 32.35
C PHE A 761 17.26 -32.90 33.87
N ILE A 762 16.27 -32.16 34.37
CA ILE A 762 16.12 -31.98 35.81
C ILE A 762 14.69 -32.35 36.19
N TYR A 763 14.56 -33.32 37.10
CA TYR A 763 13.30 -33.71 37.72
C TYR A 763 13.39 -33.53 39.23
N ASP A 764 12.24 -33.51 39.89
CA ASP A 764 12.20 -33.43 41.35
C ASP A 764 12.88 -34.65 41.98
N ASP A 765 13.70 -34.41 43.01
CA ASP A 765 14.56 -35.39 43.70
C ASP A 765 15.59 -36.13 42.80
N MET A 766 15.87 -35.63 41.59
CA MET A 766 16.87 -36.23 40.70
C MET A 766 18.29 -35.93 41.18
N ALA A 767 19.18 -36.93 41.16
CA ALA A 767 20.56 -36.78 41.60
C ALA A 767 21.58 -37.14 40.52
N TYR A 768 22.62 -36.31 40.43
CA TYR A 768 23.74 -36.44 39.52
C TYR A 768 25.04 -36.61 40.30
N PRO A 769 25.90 -37.58 39.92
CA PRO A 769 27.22 -37.68 40.53
C PRO A 769 28.10 -36.53 40.03
N SER A 770 28.76 -35.81 40.93
CA SER A 770 29.83 -34.88 40.53
C SER A 770 31.16 -35.62 40.34
N LEU A 771 32.17 -34.94 39.78
CA LEU A 771 33.54 -35.46 39.71
C LEU A 771 34.18 -35.72 41.09
N LEU A 772 33.56 -35.27 42.18
CA LEU A 772 33.98 -35.59 43.54
C LEU A 772 33.45 -36.95 44.02
N SER A 773 32.39 -37.48 43.39
CA SER A 773 31.70 -38.71 43.82
C SER A 773 32.50 -39.98 43.52
N TYR A 774 32.42 -40.97 44.42
CA TYR A 774 33.01 -42.30 44.20
C TYR A 774 32.55 -42.98 42.91
N THR A 775 31.32 -42.73 42.45
CA THR A 775 30.75 -43.32 41.23
C THR A 775 31.48 -42.87 39.96
N GLU A 776 32.00 -41.64 39.98
CA GLU A 776 32.84 -41.03 38.93
C GLU A 776 34.35 -41.10 39.24
N GLY A 777 34.74 -41.88 40.26
CA GLY A 777 36.15 -42.09 40.62
C GLY A 777 36.76 -41.01 41.54
N GLY A 778 35.94 -40.10 42.08
CA GLY A 778 36.34 -39.13 43.08
C GLY A 778 36.50 -39.73 44.49
N PRO A 779 37.11 -39.00 45.45
CA PRO A 779 37.42 -39.52 46.79
C PRO A 779 36.27 -39.44 47.81
N SER A 780 35.10 -38.88 47.48
CA SER A 780 34.02 -38.62 48.44
C SER A 780 32.79 -39.51 48.27
N LYS A 781 32.22 -39.96 49.39
CA LYS A 781 30.89 -40.60 49.45
C LYS A 781 29.74 -39.60 49.27
N TYR A 782 30.00 -38.33 49.54
CA TYR A 782 29.03 -37.24 49.50
C TYR A 782 29.27 -36.33 48.28
N GLY A 783 29.66 -36.91 47.14
CA GLY A 783 29.89 -36.18 45.90
C GLY A 783 28.67 -36.12 44.98
N ASP A 784 27.55 -36.75 45.33
CA ASP A 784 26.33 -36.69 44.53
C ASP A 784 25.54 -35.41 44.84
N VAL A 785 25.02 -34.75 43.81
CA VAL A 785 24.21 -33.53 43.91
C VAL A 785 22.77 -33.86 43.56
N ALA A 786 21.80 -33.43 44.36
CA ALA A 786 20.38 -33.60 44.12
C ALA A 786 19.70 -32.27 43.79
N PHE A 787 18.83 -32.28 42.79
CA PHE A 787 17.95 -31.18 42.43
C PHE A 787 16.57 -31.40 43.02
N LYS A 788 15.97 -30.34 43.53
CA LYS A 788 14.64 -30.36 44.13
C LYS A 788 13.83 -29.17 43.66
N LYS A 789 12.59 -29.43 43.24
CA LYS A 789 11.66 -28.40 42.79
C LYS A 789 10.96 -27.78 44.00
N THR A 790 11.02 -26.46 44.11
CA THR A 790 10.22 -25.67 45.07
C THR A 790 9.04 -25.02 44.34
N GLU A 791 8.16 -24.29 45.06
CA GLU A 791 6.92 -23.74 44.48
C GLU A 791 7.16 -22.92 43.20
N ASN A 792 8.27 -22.18 43.13
CA ASN A 792 8.62 -21.37 41.95
C ASN A 792 10.05 -21.59 41.40
N ASP A 793 10.97 -22.20 42.16
CA ASP A 793 12.40 -22.27 41.80
C ASP A 793 12.99 -23.68 41.94
N TRP A 794 14.18 -23.88 41.39
CA TRP A 794 14.97 -25.09 41.62
C TRP A 794 16.00 -24.85 42.73
N THR A 795 16.14 -25.84 43.60
CA THR A 795 17.21 -25.89 44.59
C THR A 795 18.13 -27.07 44.31
N VAL A 796 19.39 -26.92 44.65
CA VAL A 796 20.43 -27.92 44.42
C VAL A 796 21.23 -28.11 45.71
N GLY A 797 21.48 -29.35 46.12
CA GLY A 797 22.18 -29.64 47.37
C GLY A 797 22.90 -30.98 47.34
N ILE A 798 23.72 -31.25 48.35
CA ILE A 798 24.50 -32.50 48.43
C ILE A 798 23.60 -33.64 48.89
N LYS A 799 23.50 -34.70 48.07
CA LYS A 799 22.64 -35.86 48.36
C LYS A 799 23.11 -36.58 49.63
N GLY A 800 22.18 -36.71 50.59
CA GLY A 800 22.45 -37.44 51.84
C GLY A 800 23.30 -36.68 52.86
N ALA A 801 23.66 -35.41 52.59
CA ALA A 801 24.12 -34.50 53.63
C ALA A 801 22.94 -34.19 54.58
N ARG A 802 23.19 -34.32 55.88
CA ARG A 802 22.23 -34.00 56.95
C ARG A 802 23.01 -33.28 58.04
N ASP A 803 23.17 -31.97 57.93
CA ASP A 803 23.79 -31.18 58.98
C ASP A 803 22.79 -30.27 59.71
N VAL A 804 23.23 -29.74 60.85
CA VAL A 804 22.46 -29.00 61.85
C VAL A 804 22.33 -27.50 61.50
N ASN A 805 22.96 -27.05 60.39
CA ASN A 805 23.13 -25.63 60.01
C ASN A 805 22.11 -25.11 58.98
N GLY A 806 20.97 -25.77 58.81
CA GLY A 806 19.82 -25.21 58.07
C GLY A 806 20.16 -24.69 56.65
N PRO A 807 19.82 -23.44 56.29
CA PRO A 807 19.82 -22.95 54.90
C PRO A 807 21.17 -22.92 54.17
N GLU A 808 22.30 -23.29 54.78
CA GLU A 808 23.64 -23.26 54.15
C GLU A 808 23.98 -24.52 53.33
N ASP A 809 23.16 -25.58 53.39
CA ASP A 809 23.47 -26.88 52.76
C ASP A 809 22.95 -27.04 51.31
N PHE A 810 22.22 -26.06 50.79
CA PHE A 810 21.69 -26.05 49.43
C PHE A 810 21.78 -24.66 48.81
N ALA A 811 21.81 -24.61 47.48
CA ALA A 811 21.80 -23.40 46.68
C ALA A 811 20.51 -23.30 45.87
N ILE A 812 20.06 -22.08 45.59
CA ILE A 812 18.99 -21.76 44.67
C ILE A 812 19.59 -21.61 43.27
N VAL A 813 18.91 -22.18 42.28
CA VAL A 813 19.28 -22.06 40.87
C VAL A 813 18.78 -20.72 40.34
N LEU A 814 19.71 -19.86 39.93
CA LEU A 814 19.45 -18.55 39.34
C LEU A 814 19.17 -18.60 37.83
N GLY A 815 19.49 -19.72 37.17
CA GLY A 815 19.21 -19.94 35.76
C GLY A 815 20.23 -20.85 35.07
N PHE A 816 20.08 -20.97 33.75
CA PHE A 816 20.79 -21.96 32.94
C PHE A 816 21.51 -21.33 31.73
N GLY A 817 22.51 -22.03 31.23
CA GLY A 817 23.14 -21.70 29.95
C GLY A 817 23.67 -22.97 29.29
N ARG A 818 23.43 -23.12 28.00
CA ARG A 818 23.86 -24.28 27.22
C ARG A 818 25.10 -23.94 26.40
N ALA A 819 26.06 -24.85 26.38
CA ALA A 819 27.27 -24.72 25.56
C ALA A 819 27.02 -25.24 24.13
N SER A 820 27.82 -24.77 23.18
CA SER A 820 27.85 -25.34 21.82
C SER A 820 28.50 -26.73 21.84
N PRO A 821 28.11 -27.63 20.92
CA PRO A 821 28.78 -28.92 20.76
C PRO A 821 30.20 -28.73 20.20
N HIS A 822 31.11 -29.65 20.55
CA HIS A 822 32.46 -29.69 20.00
C HIS A 822 32.61 -30.91 19.08
N PHE A 823 33.10 -30.67 17.86
CA PHE A 823 33.39 -31.71 16.87
C PHE A 823 34.89 -32.04 16.92
N TYR A 824 35.21 -33.29 17.24
CA TYR A 824 36.60 -33.74 17.27
C TYR A 824 36.97 -34.34 15.92
N ASN A 825 37.96 -33.75 15.25
CA ASN A 825 38.56 -34.29 14.04
C ASN A 825 37.66 -34.33 12.79
N SER A 826 36.94 -33.23 12.51
CA SER A 826 36.62 -32.87 11.13
C SER A 826 37.31 -31.55 10.82
N SER A 827 38.30 -31.58 9.94
CA SER A 827 38.78 -30.35 9.34
C SER A 827 37.56 -29.65 8.71
N MET A 828 37.33 -28.41 9.10
CA MET A 828 36.34 -27.47 8.55
C MET A 828 36.38 -27.36 7.00
N SER A 829 37.44 -27.92 6.38
CA SER A 829 37.69 -28.04 4.95
C SER A 829 36.80 -29.05 4.18
N ALA A 830 35.90 -29.78 4.84
CA ALA A 830 35.03 -30.77 4.17
C ALA A 830 33.68 -30.21 3.65
N LEU A 831 33.47 -28.90 3.73
CA LEU A 831 32.27 -28.23 3.20
C LEU A 831 32.29 -28.05 1.66
N ASP A 832 33.35 -28.48 0.98
CA ASP A 832 33.43 -28.45 -0.49
C ASP A 832 32.85 -29.75 -1.09
N SER A 833 31.59 -29.69 -1.48
CA SER A 833 30.87 -30.77 -2.15
C SER A 833 31.38 -30.99 -3.58
N ASN A 834 32.45 -31.77 -3.77
CA ASN A 834 32.64 -32.58 -4.98
C ASN A 834 33.88 -33.49 -4.88
N SER A 835 33.70 -34.72 -4.38
CA SER A 835 34.69 -35.77 -4.60
C SER A 835 34.04 -37.15 -4.52
N ASN A 836 33.82 -37.74 -5.70
CA ASN A 836 33.47 -39.15 -5.87
C ASN A 836 34.68 -40.03 -5.56
N ASN A 837 35.03 -40.19 -4.29
CA ASN A 837 35.98 -41.22 -3.88
C ASN A 837 35.42 -42.01 -2.70
N LYS A 838 34.75 -43.12 -3.05
CA LYS A 838 34.46 -44.23 -2.15
C LYS A 838 35.76 -45.02 -1.99
N ASP A 839 36.50 -44.77 -0.92
CA ASP A 839 37.35 -45.76 -0.23
C ASP A 839 38.18 -45.05 0.86
N SER A 840 37.61 -44.95 2.06
CA SER A 840 38.37 -44.83 3.32
C SER A 840 37.46 -45.17 4.50
N ASP A 841 37.49 -46.44 4.93
CA ASP A 841 36.85 -46.98 6.14
C ASP A 841 37.51 -46.47 7.45
N GLN A 842 37.81 -45.17 7.57
CA GLN A 842 38.54 -44.66 8.74
C GLN A 842 38.22 -43.23 9.17
N ASP A 843 37.02 -42.73 8.85
CA ASP A 843 36.46 -41.55 9.47
C ASP A 843 35.21 -41.98 10.24
N ASP A 844 35.33 -42.06 11.57
CA ASP A 844 34.22 -42.37 12.47
C ASP A 844 33.31 -41.12 12.55
N PRO A 845 32.08 -41.15 12.00
CA PRO A 845 31.20 -39.97 11.95
C PRO A 845 30.58 -39.64 13.33
N HIS A 846 31.00 -40.32 14.40
CA HIS A 846 30.45 -40.21 15.75
C HIS A 846 31.18 -39.22 16.69
N SER A 847 32.04 -38.34 16.18
CA SER A 847 32.88 -37.48 17.02
C SER A 847 32.26 -36.15 17.50
N MET A 848 30.94 -36.10 17.70
CA MET A 848 30.27 -34.93 18.28
C MET A 848 30.08 -35.13 19.79
N SER A 849 30.68 -34.24 20.61
CA SER A 849 30.29 -34.13 22.02
C SER A 849 29.13 -33.14 22.13
N ILE A 850 27.99 -33.56 22.68
CA ILE A 850 26.86 -32.66 22.98
C ILE A 850 27.39 -31.52 23.87
N GLY A 851 27.18 -30.25 23.52
CA GLY A 851 27.64 -29.16 24.37
C GLY A 851 26.99 -29.25 25.75
N GLY A 852 27.80 -29.32 26.80
CA GLY A 852 27.31 -29.32 28.18
C GLY A 852 26.68 -27.98 28.56
N GLY A 853 26.96 -27.47 29.77
CA GLY A 853 26.54 -26.10 30.08
C GLY A 853 26.74 -25.70 31.52
N ILE A 854 25.97 -24.71 31.98
CA ILE A 854 26.06 -24.19 33.33
C ILE A 854 24.70 -24.13 34.01
N VAL A 855 24.72 -24.36 35.32
CA VAL A 855 23.61 -24.06 36.23
C VAL A 855 24.11 -23.00 37.19
N VAL A 856 23.59 -21.79 37.12
CA VAL A 856 24.08 -20.70 37.95
C VAL A 856 23.43 -20.74 39.32
N LEU A 857 24.24 -20.61 40.37
CA LEU A 857 23.83 -20.76 41.76
C LEU A 857 24.00 -19.46 42.54
N ASP A 858 23.15 -19.25 43.53
CA ASP A 858 23.26 -18.15 44.50
C ASP A 858 24.29 -18.41 45.61
N ARG A 859 24.71 -19.67 45.77
CA ARG A 859 25.63 -20.16 46.81
C ARG A 859 26.58 -21.20 46.24
N VAL A 860 27.73 -21.33 46.88
CA VAL A 860 28.73 -22.36 46.56
C VAL A 860 28.38 -23.64 47.31
N LEU A 861 28.41 -24.78 46.63
CA LEU A 861 28.27 -26.08 47.25
C LEU A 861 29.60 -26.53 47.87
N ILE A 862 29.70 -26.45 49.18
CA ILE A 862 30.92 -26.83 49.92
C ILE A 862 30.93 -28.36 50.10
N PRO A 863 32.02 -29.07 49.73
CA PRO A 863 32.15 -30.50 49.96
C PRO A 863 31.83 -30.90 51.40
N TYR A 864 30.84 -31.77 51.59
CA TYR A 864 30.41 -32.18 52.92
C TYR A 864 31.40 -33.16 53.56
N GLU A 865 31.97 -32.78 54.70
CA GLU A 865 32.73 -33.66 55.58
C GLU A 865 31.94 -33.93 56.87
N PRO A 866 31.55 -35.18 57.16
CA PRO A 866 30.82 -35.48 58.38
C PRO A 866 31.66 -35.14 59.61
N SER A 867 31.03 -34.51 60.61
CA SER A 867 31.67 -34.14 61.86
C SER A 867 32.43 -35.31 62.51
N TRP A 868 33.47 -35.02 63.29
CA TRP A 868 34.27 -36.05 63.96
C TRP A 868 33.42 -36.99 64.84
N ILE A 869 32.28 -36.51 65.36
CA ILE A 869 31.31 -37.31 66.10
C ILE A 869 30.58 -38.31 65.19
N TYR A 870 30.24 -37.95 63.96
CA TYR A 870 29.68 -38.93 63.01
C TYR A 870 30.75 -39.89 62.47
N ARG A 871 31.99 -39.41 62.30
CA ARG A 871 33.11 -40.20 61.75
C ARG A 871 33.70 -41.19 62.77
N TRP A 872 33.79 -40.79 64.04
CA TRP A 872 34.44 -41.54 65.13
C TRP A 872 33.54 -41.77 66.35
N GLY A 873 32.34 -41.19 66.42
CA GLY A 873 31.51 -41.25 67.62
C GLY A 873 31.03 -42.65 67.96
N TRP A 874 30.93 -43.57 67.00
CA TRP A 874 30.67 -44.98 67.31
C TRP A 874 31.87 -45.63 68.02
N ILE A 875 33.11 -45.24 67.69
CA ILE A 875 34.33 -45.69 68.40
C ILE A 875 34.36 -45.09 69.80
N VAL A 876 34.00 -43.81 69.94
CA VAL A 876 33.91 -43.14 71.25
C VAL A 876 32.79 -43.72 72.10
N PHE A 877 31.62 -43.98 71.54
CA PHE A 877 30.47 -44.56 72.23
C PHE A 877 30.73 -46.02 72.62
N THR A 878 31.37 -46.82 71.76
CA THR A 878 31.78 -48.18 72.11
C THR A 878 32.89 -48.20 73.17
N ALA A 879 33.83 -47.26 73.14
CA ALA A 879 34.84 -47.09 74.18
C ALA A 879 34.22 -46.63 75.53
N LEU A 880 33.26 -45.70 75.51
CA LEU A 880 32.53 -45.23 76.70
C LEU A 880 31.59 -46.30 77.27
N ALA A 881 30.87 -47.03 76.42
CA ALA A 881 30.04 -48.16 76.84
C ALA A 881 30.90 -49.31 77.40
N GLY A 882 32.04 -49.59 76.78
CA GLY A 882 33.02 -50.58 77.26
C GLY A 882 33.61 -50.21 78.62
N THR A 883 34.00 -48.95 78.82
CA THR A 883 34.49 -48.45 80.12
C THR A 883 33.38 -48.41 81.17
N GLY A 884 32.14 -48.07 80.79
CA GLY A 884 30.98 -48.13 81.68
C GLY A 884 30.64 -49.56 82.14
N LEU A 885 30.71 -50.55 81.24
CA LEU A 885 30.53 -51.97 81.58
C LEU A 885 31.64 -52.50 82.50
N LEU A 886 32.89 -52.13 82.25
CA LEU A 886 34.02 -52.50 83.11
C LEU A 886 33.93 -51.82 84.49
N GLY A 887 33.54 -50.55 84.54
CA GLY A 887 33.29 -49.81 85.79
C GLY A 887 32.14 -50.38 86.60
N GLY A 888 31.02 -50.72 85.94
CA GLY A 888 29.87 -51.38 86.58
C GLY A 888 30.21 -52.77 87.11
N GLY A 889 30.96 -53.57 86.34
CA GLY A 889 31.46 -54.89 86.77
C GLY A 889 32.45 -54.81 87.94
N GLY A 890 33.33 -53.80 87.96
CA GLY A 890 34.24 -53.52 89.05
C GLY A 890 33.52 -53.11 90.34
N TYR A 891 32.51 -52.24 90.23
CA TYR A 891 31.69 -51.81 91.38
C TYR A 891 30.85 -52.96 91.97
N ALA A 892 30.26 -53.79 91.11
CA ALA A 892 29.54 -55.00 91.55
C ALA A 892 30.46 -56.01 92.26
N SER A 893 31.70 -56.17 91.76
CA SER A 893 32.71 -57.02 92.39
C SER A 893 33.19 -56.47 93.75
N PHE A 894 33.33 -55.15 93.88
CA PHE A 894 33.65 -54.48 95.15
C PHE A 894 32.55 -54.66 96.20
N ILE A 895 31.27 -54.53 95.81
CA ILE A 895 30.12 -54.81 96.71
C ILE A 895 30.07 -56.28 97.12
N ALA A 896 30.34 -57.21 96.19
CA ALA A 896 30.39 -58.64 96.50
C ALA A 896 31.55 -58.98 97.46
N TYR A 897 32.70 -58.30 97.34
CA TYR A 897 33.83 -58.43 98.25
C TYR A 897 33.52 -57.89 99.66
N GLN A 898 32.88 -56.72 99.76
CA GLN A 898 32.40 -56.14 101.03
C GLN A 898 31.39 -57.07 101.73
N ARG A 899 30.44 -57.67 100.99
CA ARG A 899 29.48 -58.64 101.55
C ARG A 899 30.14 -59.94 102.04
N ARG A 900 31.23 -60.40 101.41
CA ARG A 900 31.99 -61.57 101.90
C ARG A 900 32.78 -61.31 103.18
N LYS A 901 33.14 -60.05 103.47
CA LYS A 901 33.86 -59.68 104.70
C LYS A 901 32.95 -59.69 105.95
N ALA A 902 31.64 -59.54 105.77
CA ALA A 902 30.65 -59.56 106.86
C ALA A 902 30.23 -60.97 107.34
N TYR A 903 30.63 -62.04 106.63
CA TYR A 903 30.24 -63.43 106.95
C TYR A 903 31.36 -64.28 107.61
N ARG A 904 32.46 -63.67 108.09
CA ARG A 904 33.60 -64.39 108.71
C ARG A 904 34.09 -63.80 110.05
N ALA A 905 33.19 -63.34 110.91
CA ALA A 905 33.54 -63.01 112.29
C ALA A 905 32.41 -63.39 113.27
N GLY A 906 32.74 -64.22 114.26
CA GLY A 906 31.87 -64.71 115.34
C GLY A 906 31.53 -66.19 115.14
N TYR A 907 31.95 -67.14 115.97
CA TYR A 907 32.07 -67.10 117.42
C TYR A 907 33.16 -68.05 117.93
N GLU A 908 33.86 -67.68 119.00
CA GLU A 908 33.77 -68.49 120.22
C GLU A 908 34.16 -67.67 121.46
N SER A 909 33.32 -67.86 122.48
CA SER A 909 33.37 -67.36 123.85
C SER A 909 34.41 -68.10 124.68
N LEU A 910 34.97 -67.45 125.70
CA LEU A 910 35.46 -68.13 126.89
C LEU A 910 35.23 -67.25 128.12
N GLU A 911 34.51 -67.86 129.06
CA GLU A 911 34.23 -67.52 130.46
C GLU A 911 35.50 -67.09 131.25
N GLY A 912 35.39 -66.44 132.41
CA GLY A 912 34.19 -66.19 133.22
C GLY A 912 34.52 -65.64 134.60
N GLU A 913 33.55 -65.76 135.52
CA GLU A 913 33.73 -66.15 136.92
C GLU A 913 32.35 -66.37 137.59
N GLU A 914 32.37 -67.19 138.63
CA GLU A 914 31.29 -67.87 139.34
C GLU A 914 30.21 -66.96 139.97
N ASP A 915 28.93 -67.31 139.74
CA ASP A 915 27.89 -67.66 140.73
C ASP A 915 26.64 -68.25 140.03
#